data_AF-A0AAQ5YA58-F1
#
_entry.id   AF-A0AAQ5YA58-F1
#
_cell.length_a   1.000
_cell.length_b   1.000
_cell.length_c   1.000
_cell.angle_alpha   90.00
_cell.angle_beta   90.00
_cell.angle_gamma   90.00
#
_symmetry.space_group_name_H-M   'P 1'
#
loop_
_entity.id
_entity.type
_entity.pdbx_description
1 polymer ?
#
loop_
_entity_poly.entity_id
_entity_poly.type
_entity_poly.pdbx_seq_one_letter_code
_entity_poly.pdbx_strand_id
1 'polypeptide(L)'
;MRSRSNSGVRLDGYARLVQETILCHQNPVTGLLPASTQKKDAWVRDNVYSVLAVWGLGMAYRKNADRDEDKAKAYELEQSVVKLMQGLLQCMMRQVAKVEKFKHTQSTKDCLHAKYDTPTCATVVRDDQWGHLQVDATSIYLLMLAQMTASGLRIISNMDEVAFIQNLVFYIEAAYKVADYGMWERGDKTNQGIPELNGSSVGMAKAALEAIDELDLFGAHGGPKSVIHVLPDEVEHCQSILCSMLPRASTSKEIDAGLLSVISFPAFAVEDADLVAITKSEIISKLQGRYGCCRFIRDGYRCPKEDPSRLHYDPAELKLFENIECEWPVFWTYLILDGIFAGDLVQVQEYREALEGILIRGKNGIKLVPELYSVPREKVEEEYSNPHTVDRVAMGQLPHMWGQSLYILGCLLAEGFLAPGEIDPLNRRFSTNFKPDVVVQVCVLAESEEIQEMLGDLGITVQTMSEVLPIRVLPARILSHVYVRLGNCKKLNLSGRPYRHIGVLGTSKFYEIRDRFYIFTPQFLDQHHFYLALDNQMIVEMLRTELAYLSSCWRMTGRPTLTFPITRSMLVEEGDAIDPCILATLRKLQDGYFAGARVQMSDLSSFQTTSFHTRLSFLENDDSLLEDEYDEDDDEYGEEYNTCGHSGGSKDMFDRYLTQLLHSTTTKCHLPPIQRGQHHVFSAEHTTRDILSLMAQVQGLNMPKSSMYLPVTPAMNKLRRSLNLLEVPHLQHGPHAKQQKLHSAADLHLPRDSQGNTDFATLVKQLKECPTLQDQADILYILYIMKGADWPVELSGPGQGGVSVRCLLEELYVQAGACKEWGLIRYISGILHKRVEVLAEACTDLISHHKQLTVGLPPEPRERVITVPLPPEELNTLIYEASGQDISIAVLTQEIMVYLAMYVRSQPALFGDMLRLRIGLIMQVMATELARSLHCSGEEASESLMSLSPFSMKSLLHHILSGKEFGVERSMRPVQSTATSPAISIHELGHTGATKTERTGIHKLKSEIKQLDDSHPVSRCSSPSTPSGMLSPVGPGPADGQLHWEERQGQWLRRRRLDGAINRVPMGFYQKVWKILQKCHGLSIDGYVLPSSTTREMTAGEIKFAVQVESVLNHVPQPEYRQLLVETVMVLGLVADVDVDSIGGIIHVDRILHLANDLFLTDQKLNSASEYFLEKDPATGICNFFYDSAPSGSYGTMTYLSKATVTYVQDFLPSSSCLMQ
;
A
#
# COMPACT_ATOMS: atom_id res chain seq x y z
N MET A 1 48.27 -13.68 48.16
CA MET A 1 47.60 -13.16 46.95
C MET A 1 46.83 -14.31 46.30
N ARG A 2 45.50 -14.23 46.16
CA ARG A 2 44.74 -15.20 45.36
C ARG A 2 44.82 -14.78 43.88
N SER A 3 45.11 -15.72 42.98
CA SER A 3 45.11 -15.48 41.53
C SER A 3 43.74 -14.98 41.06
N ARG A 4 43.72 -14.07 40.07
CA ARG A 4 42.47 -13.70 39.37
C ARG A 4 42.02 -14.91 38.54
N SER A 5 40.72 -15.03 38.29
CA SER A 5 40.16 -16.03 37.38
C SER A 5 40.65 -15.81 35.95
N ASN A 6 40.73 -16.88 35.15
CA ASN A 6 41.09 -16.79 33.73
C ASN A 6 40.04 -15.97 32.94
N SER A 7 38.78 -15.97 33.38
CA SER A 7 37.70 -15.12 32.86
C SER A 7 38.02 -13.64 33.07
N GLY A 8 38.34 -13.21 34.29
CA GLY A 8 38.70 -11.82 34.60
C GLY A 8 39.89 -11.31 33.77
N VAL A 9 40.91 -12.15 33.54
CA VAL A 9 42.07 -11.79 32.70
C VAL A 9 41.70 -11.61 31.22
N ARG A 10 40.74 -12.39 30.70
CA ARG A 10 40.23 -12.22 29.32
C ARG A 10 39.34 -10.98 29.19
N LEU A 11 38.48 -10.70 30.17
CA LEU A 11 37.67 -9.48 30.23
C LEU A 11 38.54 -8.22 30.36
N ASP A 12 39.67 -8.28 31.09
CA ASP A 12 40.68 -7.22 31.11
C ASP A 12 41.27 -6.97 29.71
N GLY A 13 41.38 -8.02 28.88
CA GLY A 13 41.79 -7.93 27.48
C GLY A 13 40.75 -7.22 26.59
N TYR A 14 39.47 -7.57 26.72
CA TYR A 14 38.38 -6.87 26.02
C TYR A 14 38.21 -5.42 26.49
N ALA A 15 38.40 -5.14 27.78
CA ALA A 15 38.40 -3.77 28.30
C ALA A 15 39.53 -2.93 27.69
N ARG A 16 40.73 -3.49 27.54
CA ARG A 16 41.82 -2.81 26.82
C ARG A 16 41.43 -2.55 25.36
N LEU A 17 40.84 -3.53 24.68
CA LEU A 17 40.41 -3.41 23.29
C LEU A 17 39.38 -2.28 23.14
N VAL A 18 38.28 -2.32 23.90
CA VAL A 18 37.24 -1.28 23.91
C VAL A 18 37.81 0.10 24.27
N GLN A 19 38.72 0.16 25.25
CA GLN A 19 39.35 1.42 25.65
C GLN A 19 40.25 2.01 24.56
N GLU A 20 41.05 1.18 23.88
CA GLU A 20 41.99 1.64 22.84
C GLU A 20 41.33 1.87 21.47
N THR A 21 40.16 1.27 21.17
CA THR A 21 39.48 1.42 19.86
C THR A 21 38.18 2.22 19.86
N ILE A 22 37.49 2.38 20.99
CA ILE A 22 36.16 3.04 21.06
C ILE A 22 36.18 4.16 22.11
N LEU A 23 36.37 3.84 23.40
CA LEU A 23 36.22 4.83 24.48
C LEU A 23 37.30 5.92 24.48
N CYS A 24 38.46 5.69 23.87
CA CYS A 24 39.47 6.72 23.60
C CYS A 24 38.97 7.89 22.73
N HIS A 25 37.86 7.70 22.00
CA HIS A 25 37.23 8.71 21.16
C HIS A 25 35.97 9.31 21.80
N GLN A 26 35.50 8.81 22.94
CA GLN A 26 34.27 9.28 23.57
C GLN A 26 34.45 10.70 24.14
N ASN A 27 33.52 11.60 23.81
CA ASN A 27 33.55 12.97 24.31
C ASN A 27 33.27 13.00 25.84
N PRO A 28 34.13 13.62 26.66
CA PRO A 28 34.01 13.60 28.12
C PRO A 28 32.87 14.48 28.65
N VAL A 29 32.24 15.31 27.82
CA VAL A 29 31.09 16.15 28.20
C VAL A 29 29.79 15.52 27.70
N THR A 30 29.66 15.32 26.39
CA THR A 30 28.41 14.88 25.73
C THR A 30 28.24 13.37 25.68
N GLY A 31 29.30 12.58 25.91
CA GLY A 31 29.29 11.13 25.73
C GLY A 31 29.29 10.66 24.27
N LEU A 32 29.19 11.57 23.31
CA LEU A 32 29.15 11.25 21.88
C LEU A 32 30.50 10.77 21.35
N LEU A 33 30.46 9.86 20.37
CA LEU A 33 31.58 9.40 19.57
C LEU A 33 31.58 10.13 18.21
N PRO A 34 32.72 10.66 17.74
CA PRO A 34 32.85 11.07 16.35
C PRO A 34 32.83 9.83 15.45
N ALA A 35 32.42 9.94 14.18
CA ALA A 35 32.50 8.80 13.25
C ALA A 35 33.94 8.33 13.02
N SER A 36 34.93 9.24 13.01
CA SER A 36 36.36 8.86 13.06
C SER A 36 37.25 10.02 13.51
N THR A 37 38.56 9.79 13.62
CA THR A 37 39.55 10.87 13.85
C THR A 37 39.55 11.95 12.76
N GLN A 38 39.07 11.62 11.56
CA GLN A 38 38.94 12.55 10.42
C GLN A 38 37.52 13.15 10.33
N LYS A 39 36.48 12.32 10.51
CA LYS A 39 35.06 12.73 10.55
C LYS A 39 34.64 13.01 12.00
N LYS A 40 34.74 14.28 12.43
CA LYS A 40 34.55 14.69 13.84
C LYS A 40 33.08 14.73 14.30
N ASP A 41 32.13 14.70 13.38
CA ASP A 41 30.71 14.72 13.70
C ASP A 41 30.25 13.35 14.23
N ALA A 42 29.22 13.36 15.08
CA ALA A 42 28.60 12.18 15.67
C ALA A 42 27.34 11.79 14.88
N TRP A 43 27.38 10.67 14.16
CA TRP A 43 26.21 10.06 13.53
C TRP A 43 25.43 9.22 14.54
N VAL A 44 24.09 9.32 14.55
CA VAL A 44 23.24 8.60 15.51
C VAL A 44 23.44 7.08 15.41
N ARG A 45 23.31 6.52 14.20
CA ARG A 45 23.48 5.09 13.92
C ARG A 45 24.85 4.59 14.38
N ASP A 46 25.93 5.24 13.93
CA ASP A 46 27.30 4.87 14.25
C ASP A 46 27.57 4.91 15.76
N ASN A 47 27.01 5.90 16.47
CA ASN A 47 27.11 6.00 17.93
C ASN A 47 26.42 4.83 18.63
N VAL A 48 25.16 4.54 18.26
CA VAL A 48 24.37 3.46 18.85
C VAL A 48 25.01 2.10 18.58
N TYR A 49 25.48 1.82 17.36
CA TYR A 49 26.20 0.57 17.09
C TYR A 49 27.56 0.48 17.80
N SER A 50 28.31 1.58 17.87
CA SER A 50 29.64 1.59 18.52
C SER A 50 29.56 1.36 20.02
N VAL A 51 28.46 1.77 20.68
CA VAL A 51 28.30 1.61 22.13
C VAL A 51 27.90 0.19 22.54
N LEU A 52 27.45 -0.67 21.62
CA LEU A 52 27.01 -2.04 21.94
C LEU A 52 28.12 -2.91 22.54
N ALA A 53 29.37 -2.77 22.09
CA ALA A 53 30.51 -3.45 22.72
C ALA A 53 30.80 -2.96 24.14
N VAL A 54 30.56 -1.67 24.42
CA VAL A 54 30.72 -1.09 25.77
C VAL A 54 29.63 -1.64 26.70
N TRP A 55 28.38 -1.67 26.23
CA TRP A 55 27.24 -2.25 26.94
C TRP A 55 27.42 -3.75 27.21
N GLY A 56 27.69 -4.54 26.17
CA GLY A 56 27.93 -5.98 26.30
C GLY A 56 29.11 -6.29 27.21
N LEU A 57 30.20 -5.53 27.14
CA LEU A 57 31.32 -5.70 28.08
C LEU A 57 30.94 -5.33 29.52
N GLY A 58 30.18 -4.26 29.72
CA GLY A 58 29.63 -3.89 31.04
C GLY A 58 28.79 -5.01 31.64
N MET A 59 27.86 -5.57 30.85
CA MET A 59 27.06 -6.74 31.23
C MET A 59 27.92 -7.98 31.52
N ALA A 60 28.95 -8.24 30.71
CA ALA A 60 29.87 -9.36 30.92
C ALA A 60 30.64 -9.22 32.24
N TYR A 61 31.09 -8.01 32.60
CA TYR A 61 31.66 -7.75 33.93
C TYR A 61 30.61 -7.89 35.03
N ARG A 62 29.41 -7.32 34.88
CA ARG A 62 28.30 -7.41 35.85
C ARG A 62 27.97 -8.87 36.21
N LYS A 63 27.95 -9.75 35.21
CA LYS A 63 27.68 -11.19 35.33
C LYS A 63 28.85 -11.98 35.96
N ASN A 64 30.08 -11.67 35.55
CA ASN A 64 31.28 -12.44 35.92
C ASN A 64 32.14 -11.76 37.00
N ALA A 65 31.55 -10.87 37.82
CA ALA A 65 32.27 -10.07 38.80
C ALA A 65 32.76 -10.90 40.01
N ASP A 66 34.03 -11.29 40.00
CA ASP A 66 34.69 -11.96 41.13
C ASP A 66 35.16 -10.99 42.23
N ARG A 67 35.32 -9.70 41.90
CA ARG A 67 35.85 -8.66 42.79
C ARG A 67 35.04 -7.37 42.70
N ASP A 68 35.16 -6.51 43.71
CA ASP A 68 34.54 -5.19 43.68
C ASP A 68 35.18 -4.27 42.61
N GLU A 69 36.44 -4.52 42.23
CA GLU A 69 37.07 -3.93 41.03
C GLU A 69 36.29 -4.24 39.74
N ASP A 70 35.78 -5.47 39.60
CA ASP A 70 35.06 -5.90 38.39
C ASP A 70 33.66 -5.26 38.34
N LYS A 71 33.02 -5.08 39.50
CA LYS A 71 31.76 -4.32 39.63
C LYS A 71 31.94 -2.83 39.35
N ALA A 72 33.04 -2.24 39.81
CA ALA A 72 33.37 -0.84 39.52
C ALA A 72 33.55 -0.63 38.01
N LYS A 73 34.28 -1.54 37.33
CA LYS A 73 34.41 -1.53 35.86
C LYS A 73 33.07 -1.68 35.14
N ALA A 74 32.21 -2.59 35.59
CA ALA A 74 30.86 -2.74 35.03
C ALA A 74 30.10 -1.40 35.10
N TYR A 75 30.08 -0.78 36.28
CA TYR A 75 29.42 0.51 36.49
C TYR A 75 30.02 1.63 35.63
N GLU A 76 31.35 1.76 35.55
CA GLU A 76 32.02 2.75 34.71
C GLU A 76 31.65 2.60 33.22
N LEU A 77 31.69 1.37 32.69
CA LEU A 77 31.30 1.06 31.32
C LEU A 77 29.82 1.41 31.08
N GLU A 78 28.92 0.99 31.97
CA GLU A 78 27.49 1.26 31.90
C GLU A 78 27.16 2.75 31.95
N GLN A 79 27.86 3.55 32.78
CA GLN A 79 27.70 5.01 32.78
C GLN A 79 28.23 5.65 31.49
N SER A 80 29.27 5.10 30.86
CA SER A 80 29.69 5.51 29.52
C SER A 80 28.63 5.23 28.45
N VAL A 81 27.85 4.13 28.56
CA VAL A 81 26.69 3.86 27.69
C VAL A 81 25.58 4.88 27.92
N VAL A 82 25.14 5.04 29.17
CA VAL A 82 24.05 5.95 29.56
C VAL A 82 24.34 7.37 29.06
N LYS A 83 25.57 7.86 29.26
CA LYS A 83 25.99 9.20 28.85
C LYS A 83 25.94 9.40 27.34
N LEU A 84 26.33 8.41 26.53
CA LEU A 84 26.25 8.48 25.07
C LEU A 84 24.79 8.55 24.60
N MET A 85 23.93 7.69 25.14
CA MET A 85 22.50 7.66 24.78
C MET A 85 21.80 8.96 25.20
N GLN A 86 22.12 9.49 26.38
CA GLN A 86 21.65 10.82 26.82
C GLN A 86 22.19 11.97 25.95
N GLY A 87 23.42 11.86 25.44
CA GLY A 87 23.98 12.81 24.47
C GLY A 87 23.17 12.86 23.17
N LEU A 88 22.80 11.69 22.63
CA LEU A 88 21.94 11.57 21.45
C LEU A 88 20.51 12.10 21.73
N LEU A 89 19.95 11.80 22.91
CA LEU A 89 18.67 12.37 23.34
C LEU A 89 18.72 13.89 23.35
N GLN A 90 19.78 14.49 23.92
CA GLN A 90 19.97 15.94 23.96
C GLN A 90 20.09 16.55 22.55
N CYS A 91 20.78 15.88 21.61
CA CYS A 91 20.84 16.26 20.20
C CYS A 91 19.45 16.32 19.55
N MET A 92 18.60 15.32 19.81
CA MET A 92 17.25 15.25 19.24
C MET A 92 16.27 16.23 19.91
N MET A 93 16.30 16.36 21.24
CA MET A 93 15.44 17.30 21.99
C MET A 93 15.69 18.77 21.62
N ARG A 94 16.92 19.13 21.22
CA ARG A 94 17.24 20.46 20.67
C ARG A 94 16.53 20.77 19.35
N GLN A 95 15.98 19.77 18.68
CA GLN A 95 15.18 19.89 17.45
C GLN A 95 13.71 19.55 17.70
N VAL A 96 13.17 19.72 18.91
CA VAL A 96 11.77 19.34 19.23
C VAL A 96 10.72 19.94 18.28
N ALA A 97 10.90 21.18 17.82
CA ALA A 97 10.01 21.81 16.83
C ALA A 97 9.97 21.09 15.47
N LYS A 98 11.03 20.35 15.12
CA LYS A 98 11.07 19.49 13.93
C LYS A 98 10.27 18.21 14.14
N VAL A 99 10.41 17.57 15.31
CA VAL A 99 9.61 16.39 15.67
C VAL A 99 8.12 16.74 15.59
N GLU A 100 7.73 17.88 16.16
CA GLU A 100 6.35 18.39 16.09
C GLU A 100 5.86 18.52 14.64
N LYS A 101 6.61 19.24 13.80
CA LYS A 101 6.23 19.48 12.41
C LYS A 101 6.21 18.20 11.55
N PHE A 102 7.19 17.32 11.73
CA PHE A 102 7.35 16.10 10.93
C PHE A 102 6.20 15.10 11.11
N LYS A 103 5.59 15.02 12.30
CA LYS A 103 4.39 14.19 12.56
C LYS A 103 3.25 14.44 11.57
N HIS A 104 3.18 15.66 11.03
CA HIS A 104 2.19 16.09 10.03
C HIS A 104 2.78 16.11 8.62
N THR A 105 3.96 16.71 8.40
CA THR A 105 4.47 16.95 7.04
C THR A 105 5.22 15.77 6.43
N GLN A 106 5.80 14.87 7.25
CA GLN A 106 6.64 13.74 6.82
C GLN A 106 7.77 14.14 5.81
N SER A 107 8.15 15.42 5.79
CA SER A 107 9.01 16.00 4.77
C SER A 107 10.49 15.88 5.10
N THR A 108 11.34 15.66 4.10
CA THR A 108 12.81 15.69 4.23
C THR A 108 13.35 17.01 4.80
N LYS A 109 12.63 18.13 4.65
CA LYS A 109 13.01 19.43 5.22
C LYS A 109 12.74 19.56 6.71
N ASP A 110 11.76 18.82 7.21
CA ASP A 110 11.28 18.93 8.60
C ASP A 110 11.83 17.81 9.49
N CYS A 111 12.67 16.92 8.93
CA CYS A 111 13.23 15.78 9.63
C CYS A 111 14.34 16.15 10.65
N LEU A 112 14.53 15.28 11.63
CA LEU A 112 15.70 15.30 12.52
C LEU A 112 16.99 15.11 11.73
N HIS A 113 18.05 15.83 12.10
CA HIS A 113 19.38 15.57 11.56
C HIS A 113 19.93 14.20 11.99
N ALA A 114 20.59 13.50 11.06
CA ALA A 114 21.22 12.21 11.34
C ALA A 114 22.61 12.33 12.02
N LYS A 115 23.19 13.54 12.04
CA LYS A 115 24.56 13.81 12.55
C LYS A 115 24.67 15.16 13.26
N TYR A 116 25.57 15.21 14.25
CA TYR A 116 25.70 16.32 15.20
C TYR A 116 27.15 16.69 15.50
N ASP A 117 27.37 17.91 15.99
CA ASP A 117 28.69 18.33 16.48
C ASP A 117 28.97 17.63 17.82
N THR A 118 30.04 16.82 17.85
CA THR A 118 30.36 15.95 18.99
C THR A 118 30.54 16.72 20.31
N PRO A 119 31.21 17.89 20.38
CA PRO A 119 31.33 18.67 21.62
C PRO A 119 30.10 19.49 22.04
N THR A 120 29.29 19.98 21.10
CA THR A 120 28.21 20.96 21.42
C THR A 120 26.79 20.42 21.30
N CYS A 121 26.58 19.24 20.72
CA CYS A 121 25.26 18.70 20.35
C CYS A 121 24.47 19.60 19.37
N ALA A 122 25.15 20.42 18.58
CA ALA A 122 24.55 21.28 17.57
C ALA A 122 24.41 20.58 16.20
N THR A 123 23.61 21.15 15.30
CA THR A 123 23.54 20.75 13.90
C THR A 123 24.78 21.22 13.14
N VAL A 124 25.33 20.37 12.25
CA VAL A 124 26.63 20.62 11.56
C VAL A 124 26.50 21.07 10.11
N VAL A 125 25.33 20.88 9.50
CA VAL A 125 25.01 21.24 8.10
C VAL A 125 23.58 21.76 8.04
N ARG A 126 23.16 22.37 6.93
CA ARG A 126 21.76 22.83 6.77
C ARG A 126 20.82 21.67 6.42
N ASP A 127 19.52 21.93 6.52
CA ASP A 127 18.43 20.96 6.27
C ASP A 127 18.40 20.45 4.81
N ASP A 128 18.87 21.27 3.86
CA ASP A 128 18.88 21.02 2.42
C ASP A 128 20.21 20.47 1.89
N GLN A 129 21.23 20.30 2.75
CA GLN A 129 22.61 20.00 2.34
C GLN A 129 23.04 18.54 2.56
N TRP A 130 22.18 17.70 3.14
CA TRP A 130 22.50 16.31 3.46
C TRP A 130 21.25 15.43 3.48
N GLY A 131 21.43 14.12 3.23
CA GLY A 131 20.38 13.12 3.40
C GLY A 131 20.06 12.87 4.87
N HIS A 132 19.43 13.83 5.54
CA HIS A 132 19.14 13.80 6.99
C HIS A 132 18.05 12.82 7.38
N LEU A 133 17.01 12.69 6.55
CA LEU A 133 15.89 11.79 6.82
C LEU A 133 16.40 10.34 6.73
N GLN A 134 16.73 9.78 7.88
CA GLN A 134 17.24 8.43 8.11
C GLN A 134 16.39 7.81 9.22
N VAL A 135 15.32 7.12 8.81
CA VAL A 135 14.35 6.55 9.77
C VAL A 135 14.98 5.37 10.52
N ASP A 136 15.90 4.65 9.88
CA ASP A 136 16.75 3.62 10.52
C ASP A 136 17.51 4.16 11.74
N ALA A 137 18.04 5.38 11.66
CA ALA A 137 18.90 5.97 12.68
C ALA A 137 18.13 6.35 13.96
N THR A 138 16.93 6.90 13.82
CA THR A 138 16.04 7.18 14.97
C THR A 138 15.49 5.87 15.56
N SER A 139 15.19 4.91 14.70
CA SER A 139 14.63 3.61 15.11
C SER A 139 15.65 2.75 15.87
N ILE A 140 16.91 2.64 15.41
CA ILE A 140 17.93 1.88 16.15
C ILE A 140 18.22 2.50 17.52
N TYR A 141 18.14 3.82 17.66
CA TYR A 141 18.22 4.49 18.96
C TYR A 141 17.08 4.05 19.89
N LEU A 142 15.82 4.05 19.42
CA LEU A 142 14.66 3.64 20.23
C LEU A 142 14.70 2.13 20.57
N LEU A 143 15.06 1.28 19.60
CA LEU A 143 15.23 -0.17 19.81
C LEU A 143 16.31 -0.47 20.86
N MET A 144 17.46 0.20 20.80
CA MET A 144 18.53 -0.01 21.77
C MET A 144 18.25 0.67 23.12
N LEU A 145 17.56 1.82 23.14
CA LEU A 145 17.03 2.41 24.36
C LEU A 145 16.13 1.40 25.10
N ALA A 146 15.24 0.73 24.39
CA ALA A 146 14.35 -0.28 24.95
C ALA A 146 15.12 -1.48 25.53
N GLN A 147 15.99 -2.11 24.73
CA GLN A 147 16.81 -3.26 25.17
C GLN A 147 17.73 -2.90 26.36
N MET A 148 18.36 -1.72 26.33
CA MET A 148 19.22 -1.24 27.42
C MET A 148 18.43 -0.96 28.70
N THR A 149 17.24 -0.37 28.59
CA THR A 149 16.35 -0.11 29.74
C THR A 149 15.86 -1.43 30.35
N ALA A 150 15.45 -2.39 29.52
CA ALA A 150 15.10 -3.75 29.96
C ALA A 150 16.28 -4.50 30.61
N SER A 151 17.53 -4.21 30.21
CA SER A 151 18.74 -4.71 30.90
C SER A 151 19.06 -4.02 32.23
N GLY A 152 18.25 -3.03 32.63
CA GLY A 152 18.37 -2.28 33.88
C GLY A 152 19.24 -1.01 33.80
N LEU A 153 19.52 -0.48 32.61
CA LEU A 153 20.15 0.84 32.49
C LEU A 153 19.11 1.97 32.57
N ARG A 154 19.31 2.91 33.48
CA ARG A 154 18.47 4.11 33.58
C ARG A 154 18.99 5.21 32.65
N ILE A 155 18.46 5.26 31.43
CA ILE A 155 18.83 6.27 30.43
C ILE A 155 17.90 7.51 30.53
N ILE A 156 16.59 7.30 30.64
CA ILE A 156 15.60 8.38 30.77
C ILE A 156 15.48 8.82 32.24
N SER A 157 15.39 10.13 32.45
CA SER A 157 15.56 10.77 33.76
C SER A 157 14.31 11.49 34.26
N ASN A 158 13.46 12.01 33.37
CA ASN A 158 12.27 12.80 33.73
C ASN A 158 11.10 12.64 32.76
N MET A 159 9.93 13.13 33.15
CA MET A 159 8.67 13.01 32.38
C MET A 159 8.65 13.80 31.08
N ASP A 160 9.43 14.88 30.97
CA ASP A 160 9.49 15.68 29.74
C ASP A 160 10.27 14.91 28.64
N GLU A 161 11.31 14.17 29.04
CA GLU A 161 12.00 13.19 28.19
C GLU A 161 11.08 12.02 27.79
N VAL A 162 10.27 11.47 28.71
CA VAL A 162 9.26 10.43 28.38
C VAL A 162 8.31 10.92 27.28
N ALA A 163 7.75 12.12 27.44
CA ALA A 163 6.86 12.71 26.43
C ALA A 163 7.57 12.94 25.09
N PHE A 164 8.86 13.32 25.11
CA PHE A 164 9.66 13.42 23.89
C PHE A 164 9.86 12.05 23.21
N ILE A 165 10.18 10.98 23.96
CA ILE A 165 10.28 9.62 23.42
C ILE A 165 8.93 9.15 22.83
N GLN A 166 7.80 9.43 23.48
CA GLN A 166 6.48 9.13 22.94
C GLN A 166 6.19 9.87 21.62
N ASN A 167 6.74 11.09 21.43
CA ASN A 167 6.65 11.79 20.14
C ASN A 167 7.66 11.27 19.10
N LEU A 168 8.80 10.68 19.51
CA LEU A 168 9.66 9.95 18.59
C LEU A 168 9.02 8.64 18.09
N VAL A 169 8.15 8.00 18.88
CA VAL A 169 7.29 6.91 18.38
C VAL A 169 6.41 7.41 17.24
N PHE A 170 5.70 8.54 17.43
CA PHE A 170 4.86 9.13 16.36
C PHE A 170 5.66 9.61 15.13
N TYR A 171 6.95 9.90 15.32
CA TYR A 171 7.88 10.22 14.23
C TYR A 171 8.22 8.98 13.37
N ILE A 172 8.33 7.78 13.98
CA ILE A 172 8.68 6.54 13.26
C ILE A 172 7.49 5.64 12.91
N GLU A 173 6.30 5.81 13.52
CA GLU A 173 5.15 4.94 13.24
C GLU A 173 4.72 4.96 11.76
N ALA A 174 4.94 6.08 11.06
CA ALA A 174 4.68 6.22 9.62
C ALA A 174 5.78 5.64 8.70
N ALA A 175 6.79 4.93 9.23
CA ALA A 175 7.96 4.46 8.46
C ALA A 175 7.60 3.64 7.20
N TYR A 176 6.46 2.95 7.20
CA TYR A 176 5.98 2.19 6.04
C TYR A 176 5.66 3.04 4.81
N LYS A 177 5.42 4.35 4.96
CA LYS A 177 5.11 5.28 3.85
C LYS A 177 6.12 6.42 3.69
N VAL A 178 6.97 6.65 4.68
CA VAL A 178 8.02 7.68 4.64
C VAL A 178 9.20 7.20 3.80
N ALA A 179 9.35 7.76 2.60
CA ALA A 179 10.56 7.60 1.79
C ALA A 179 11.74 8.34 2.45
N ASP A 180 12.89 7.67 2.59
CA ASP A 180 14.05 8.18 3.31
C ASP A 180 15.36 8.00 2.53
N TYR A 181 16.48 8.47 3.09
CA TYR A 181 17.80 8.32 2.47
C TYR A 181 18.47 6.96 2.78
N GLY A 182 17.81 6.12 3.59
CA GLY A 182 18.29 4.84 4.07
C GLY A 182 19.59 4.92 4.87
N MET A 183 20.03 3.77 5.36
CA MET A 183 21.25 3.65 6.17
C MET A 183 22.56 4.03 5.45
N TRP A 184 22.51 4.18 4.13
CA TRP A 184 23.64 4.59 3.28
C TRP A 184 23.64 6.07 2.89
N GLU A 185 22.69 6.86 3.40
CA GLU A 185 22.61 8.32 3.24
C GLU A 185 22.40 8.82 1.79
N ARG A 186 21.90 7.96 0.89
CA ARG A 186 21.81 8.20 -0.56
C ARG A 186 20.39 8.23 -1.13
N GLY A 187 19.45 7.56 -0.45
CA GLY A 187 18.12 7.27 -1.00
C GLY A 187 18.24 6.28 -2.14
N ASP A 188 17.77 6.66 -3.33
CA ASP A 188 17.86 5.87 -4.55
C ASP A 188 19.31 5.54 -4.95
N LYS A 189 19.53 4.41 -5.62
CA LYS A 189 20.88 3.97 -5.96
C LYS A 189 21.63 4.88 -6.93
N THR A 190 20.95 5.72 -7.72
CA THR A 190 21.64 6.70 -8.57
C THR A 190 22.24 7.83 -7.75
N ASN A 191 21.92 7.90 -6.44
CA ASN A 191 22.49 8.85 -5.51
C ASN A 191 22.31 10.28 -6.02
N GLN A 192 21.09 10.61 -6.45
CA GLN A 192 20.72 11.94 -6.94
C GLN A 192 19.98 12.79 -5.88
N GLY A 193 20.03 12.38 -4.61
CA GLY A 193 19.33 13.04 -3.52
C GLY A 193 17.82 12.72 -3.47
N ILE A 194 17.37 11.70 -4.18
CA ILE A 194 15.98 11.24 -4.24
C ILE A 194 15.76 10.22 -3.12
N PRO A 195 14.90 10.49 -2.12
CA PRO A 195 14.55 9.50 -1.10
C PRO A 195 13.71 8.37 -1.69
N GLU A 196 13.79 7.17 -1.10
CA GLU A 196 12.94 6.03 -1.46
C GLU A 196 12.58 5.21 -0.21
N LEU A 197 11.59 4.32 -0.31
CA LEU A 197 11.25 3.43 0.80
C LEU A 197 12.34 2.33 0.91
N ASN A 198 13.08 2.31 2.02
CA ASN A 198 14.16 1.35 2.27
C ASN A 198 13.72 0.30 3.31
N GLY A 199 13.81 -0.99 2.96
CA GLY A 199 13.44 -2.10 3.83
C GLY A 199 14.25 -2.18 5.13
N SER A 200 15.51 -1.67 5.11
CA SER A 200 16.33 -1.49 6.31
C SER A 200 15.69 -0.53 7.32
N SER A 201 15.10 0.56 6.84
CA SER A 201 14.46 1.59 7.66
C SER A 201 13.11 1.13 8.20
N VAL A 202 12.26 0.53 7.35
CA VAL A 202 10.95 -0.02 7.75
C VAL A 202 11.12 -1.13 8.79
N GLY A 203 12.05 -2.06 8.56
CA GLY A 203 12.31 -3.16 9.49
C GLY A 203 12.89 -2.72 10.83
N MET A 204 13.77 -1.72 10.83
CA MET A 204 14.29 -1.15 12.07
C MET A 204 13.20 -0.39 12.84
N ALA A 205 12.33 0.35 12.14
CA ALA A 205 11.18 1.04 12.74
C ALA A 205 10.19 0.05 13.38
N LYS A 206 9.78 -1.00 12.65
CA LYS A 206 8.96 -2.09 13.21
C LYS A 206 9.55 -2.63 14.51
N ALA A 207 10.84 -2.98 14.49
CA ALA A 207 11.50 -3.54 15.66
C ALA A 207 11.55 -2.57 16.84
N ALA A 208 11.78 -1.27 16.58
CA ALA A 208 11.77 -0.24 17.61
C ALA A 208 10.39 -0.04 18.24
N LEU A 209 9.34 0.01 17.41
CA LEU A 209 7.95 0.12 17.84
C LEU A 209 7.54 -1.05 18.74
N GLU A 210 7.77 -2.29 18.29
CA GLU A 210 7.50 -3.50 19.09
C GLU A 210 8.35 -3.61 20.37
N ALA A 211 9.56 -3.04 20.39
CA ALA A 211 10.44 -3.12 21.55
C ALA A 211 10.09 -2.11 22.65
N ILE A 212 9.52 -0.97 22.28
CA ILE A 212 9.21 0.13 23.20
C ILE A 212 7.76 0.12 23.68
N ASP A 213 6.88 -0.65 23.04
CA ASP A 213 5.48 -0.78 23.45
C ASP A 213 5.34 -1.40 24.85
N GLU A 214 4.48 -0.79 25.67
CA GLU A 214 4.25 -1.09 27.09
C GLU A 214 5.53 -1.11 27.96
N LEU A 215 6.63 -0.48 27.51
CA LEU A 215 7.88 -0.38 28.25
C LEU A 215 7.90 0.85 29.17
N ASP A 216 8.18 0.64 30.46
CA ASP A 216 8.48 1.71 31.41
C ASP A 216 9.91 2.24 31.24
N LEU A 217 10.04 3.50 30.80
CA LEU A 217 11.33 4.15 30.54
C LEU A 217 12.16 4.46 31.79
N PHE A 218 11.58 4.38 32.99
CA PHE A 218 12.33 4.44 34.25
C PHE A 218 12.69 3.04 34.79
N GLY A 219 12.35 1.96 34.06
CA GLY A 219 12.57 0.59 34.47
C GLY A 219 11.86 0.25 35.77
N ALA A 220 12.51 -0.51 36.65
CA ALA A 220 11.94 -0.97 37.94
C ALA A 220 11.60 0.15 38.96
N HIS A 221 11.72 1.43 38.60
CA HIS A 221 11.44 2.59 39.45
C HIS A 221 10.39 3.54 38.88
N GLY A 222 9.76 3.20 37.75
CA GLY A 222 8.72 4.02 37.15
C GLY A 222 7.31 3.70 37.64
N GLY A 223 6.34 4.06 36.82
CA GLY A 223 4.93 3.82 37.02
C GLY A 223 4.14 4.08 35.74
N PRO A 224 2.80 3.99 35.76
CA PRO A 224 1.98 3.97 34.54
C PRO A 224 2.23 5.13 33.57
N LYS A 225 2.60 6.31 34.07
CA LYS A 225 2.87 7.50 33.23
C LYS A 225 4.21 7.46 32.48
N SER A 226 5.19 6.65 32.91
CA SER A 226 6.47 6.47 32.21
C SER A 226 6.49 5.30 31.23
N VAL A 227 5.33 4.65 31.03
CA VAL A 227 5.08 3.65 30.00
C VAL A 227 4.88 4.33 28.65
N ILE A 228 5.52 3.79 27.61
CA ILE A 228 5.29 4.18 26.22
C ILE A 228 4.22 3.28 25.60
N HIS A 229 3.30 3.86 24.83
CA HIS A 229 2.26 3.12 24.13
C HIS A 229 2.43 3.24 22.61
N VAL A 230 2.24 2.12 21.91
CA VAL A 230 2.26 2.01 20.45
C VAL A 230 0.94 1.41 19.98
N LEU A 231 0.47 1.82 18.80
CA LEU A 231 -0.71 1.21 18.19
C LEU A 231 -0.30 -0.02 17.35
N PRO A 232 -0.94 -1.19 17.56
CA PRO A 232 -0.58 -2.42 16.86
C PRO A 232 -0.84 -2.33 15.34
N ASP A 233 -1.80 -1.51 14.91
CA ASP A 233 -2.10 -1.31 13.49
C ASP A 233 -0.91 -0.70 12.71
N GLU A 234 -0.19 0.27 13.29
CA GLU A 234 0.99 0.90 12.64
C GLU A 234 2.17 -0.08 12.56
N VAL A 235 2.31 -0.98 13.54
CA VAL A 235 3.30 -2.08 13.54
C VAL A 235 3.00 -3.09 12.44
N GLU A 236 1.73 -3.47 12.27
CA GLU A 236 1.32 -4.42 11.23
C GLU A 236 1.39 -3.81 9.82
N HIS A 237 1.17 -2.50 9.66
CA HIS A 237 1.49 -1.83 8.40
C HIS A 237 2.98 -1.94 8.05
N CYS A 238 3.88 -1.75 9.03
CA CYS A 238 5.32 -1.97 8.83
C CYS A 238 5.65 -3.45 8.52
N GLN A 239 4.96 -4.40 9.16
CA GLN A 239 5.10 -5.84 8.91
C GLN A 239 4.71 -6.23 7.48
N SER A 240 3.54 -5.78 7.02
CA SER A 240 3.00 -6.07 5.69
C SER A 240 3.94 -5.55 4.59
N ILE A 241 4.37 -4.29 4.72
CA ILE A 241 5.30 -3.63 3.80
C ILE A 241 6.68 -4.31 3.82
N LEU A 242 7.19 -4.69 4.98
CA LEU A 242 8.47 -5.39 5.06
C LEU A 242 8.39 -6.78 4.40
N CYS A 243 7.35 -7.56 4.69
CA CYS A 243 7.17 -8.90 4.13
C CYS A 243 6.96 -8.87 2.61
N SER A 244 6.30 -7.84 2.08
CA SER A 244 6.14 -7.69 0.64
C SER A 244 7.44 -7.25 -0.04
N MET A 245 8.23 -6.37 0.58
CA MET A 245 9.46 -5.83 0.00
C MET A 245 10.55 -6.89 -0.12
N LEU A 246 10.79 -7.67 0.94
CA LEU A 246 11.89 -8.62 1.01
C LEU A 246 11.77 -9.75 -0.06
N PRO A 247 12.89 -10.28 -0.58
CA PRO A 247 14.29 -9.97 -0.22
C PRO A 247 14.81 -8.63 -0.78
N ARG A 248 14.02 -7.91 -1.59
CA ARG A 248 14.43 -6.64 -2.21
C ARG A 248 14.45 -5.51 -1.18
N ALA A 249 15.45 -4.64 -1.29
CA ALA A 249 15.67 -3.55 -0.34
C ALA A 249 14.87 -2.28 -0.66
N SER A 250 14.68 -1.98 -1.95
CA SER A 250 13.89 -0.82 -2.40
C SER A 250 13.48 -0.95 -3.88
N THR A 251 12.75 0.04 -4.41
CA THR A 251 12.39 0.13 -5.84
C THR A 251 13.62 0.13 -6.77
N SER A 252 14.74 0.69 -6.31
CA SER A 252 15.97 0.84 -7.10
C SER A 252 17.13 -0.09 -6.68
N LYS A 253 17.04 -0.78 -5.54
CA LYS A 253 18.01 -1.78 -5.05
C LYS A 253 17.36 -3.17 -4.97
N GLU A 254 17.68 -4.06 -5.91
CA GLU A 254 17.10 -5.42 -5.92
C GLU A 254 17.52 -6.29 -4.72
N ILE A 255 18.61 -5.97 -4.04
CA ILE A 255 19.10 -6.57 -2.79
C ILE A 255 20.05 -5.58 -2.09
N ASP A 256 20.13 -5.61 -0.75
CA ASP A 256 21.07 -4.80 0.06
C ASP A 256 21.52 -5.58 1.30
N ALA A 257 22.82 -5.61 1.59
CA ALA A 257 23.39 -6.34 2.72
C ALA A 257 23.01 -5.73 4.09
N GLY A 258 22.58 -4.47 4.10
CA GLY A 258 22.01 -3.81 5.28
C GLY A 258 20.77 -4.50 5.86
N LEU A 259 20.06 -5.30 5.05
CA LEU A 259 18.93 -6.12 5.48
C LEU A 259 19.32 -7.20 6.50
N LEU A 260 20.61 -7.57 6.62
CA LEU A 260 21.11 -8.44 7.70
C LEU A 260 20.79 -7.87 9.10
N SER A 261 20.78 -6.54 9.26
CA SER A 261 20.41 -5.87 10.51
C SER A 261 18.92 -5.92 10.84
N VAL A 262 18.08 -6.29 9.84
CA VAL A 262 16.62 -6.41 9.94
C VAL A 262 16.18 -7.86 10.17
N ILE A 263 16.70 -8.79 9.38
CA ILE A 263 16.34 -10.22 9.48
C ILE A 263 16.99 -10.92 10.68
N SER A 264 18.02 -10.32 11.25
CA SER A 264 18.80 -10.85 12.37
C SER A 264 19.07 -9.76 13.41
N PHE A 265 20.09 -9.94 14.26
CA PHE A 265 20.48 -8.94 15.27
C PHE A 265 20.83 -7.58 14.60
N PRO A 266 20.35 -6.43 15.11
CA PRO A 266 19.61 -6.27 16.37
C PRO A 266 18.08 -6.34 16.26
N ALA A 267 17.50 -6.25 15.06
CA ALA A 267 16.06 -5.99 14.91
C ALA A 267 15.19 -7.24 15.03
N PHE A 268 15.57 -8.36 14.41
CA PHE A 268 14.74 -9.58 14.28
C PHE A 268 13.30 -9.28 13.81
N ALA A 269 13.14 -8.35 12.87
CA ALA A 269 11.85 -7.74 12.56
C ALA A 269 10.92 -8.65 11.73
N VAL A 270 11.48 -9.63 11.00
CA VAL A 270 10.72 -10.51 10.09
C VAL A 270 10.25 -11.75 10.84
N GLU A 271 8.94 -12.01 10.80
CA GLU A 271 8.33 -13.18 11.46
C GLU A 271 8.35 -14.46 10.61
N ASP A 272 8.46 -14.32 9.29
CA ASP A 272 8.49 -15.44 8.36
C ASP A 272 9.91 -16.01 8.23
N ALA A 273 10.11 -17.23 8.73
CA ALA A 273 11.40 -17.92 8.72
C ALA A 273 11.89 -18.28 7.30
N ASP A 274 10.98 -18.59 6.37
CA ASP A 274 11.34 -18.87 4.97
C ASP A 274 11.78 -17.57 4.29
N LEU A 275 11.11 -16.45 4.55
CA LEU A 275 11.50 -15.14 4.04
C LEU A 275 12.86 -14.67 4.61
N VAL A 276 13.14 -14.93 5.88
CA VAL A 276 14.46 -14.70 6.50
C VAL A 276 15.53 -15.54 5.77
N ALA A 277 15.27 -16.83 5.54
CA ALA A 277 16.21 -17.73 4.87
C ALA A 277 16.46 -17.32 3.41
N ILE A 278 15.42 -17.00 2.65
CA ILE A 278 15.51 -16.50 1.27
C ILE A 278 16.30 -15.20 1.21
N THR A 279 16.01 -14.24 2.11
CA THR A 279 16.72 -12.96 2.15
C THR A 279 18.20 -13.14 2.50
N LYS A 280 18.53 -13.96 3.51
CA LYS A 280 19.93 -14.28 3.83
C LYS A 280 20.63 -14.95 2.64
N SER A 281 19.97 -15.89 1.98
CA SER A 281 20.51 -16.59 0.81
C SER A 281 20.78 -15.67 -0.37
N GLU A 282 19.90 -14.70 -0.66
CA GLU A 282 20.08 -13.72 -1.75
C GLU A 282 21.19 -12.71 -1.43
N ILE A 283 21.34 -12.29 -0.18
CA ILE A 283 22.47 -11.44 0.25
C ILE A 283 23.79 -12.19 0.06
N ILE A 284 23.89 -13.44 0.52
CA ILE A 284 25.11 -14.24 0.39
C ILE A 284 25.40 -14.56 -1.08
N SER A 285 24.41 -14.96 -1.88
CA SER A 285 24.61 -15.38 -3.27
C SER A 285 25.00 -14.23 -4.22
N LYS A 286 24.52 -13.00 -3.96
CA LYS A 286 24.72 -11.85 -4.86
C LYS A 286 25.73 -10.82 -4.36
N LEU A 287 25.93 -10.69 -3.05
CA LEU A 287 26.72 -9.59 -2.47
C LEU A 287 28.00 -10.06 -1.75
N GLN A 288 28.15 -11.35 -1.43
CA GLN A 288 29.35 -11.82 -0.74
C GLN A 288 30.58 -11.88 -1.66
N GLY A 289 31.71 -11.37 -1.17
CA GLY A 289 33.02 -11.44 -1.81
C GLY A 289 34.07 -12.11 -0.91
N ARG A 290 35.35 -11.87 -1.20
CA ARG A 290 36.50 -12.48 -0.50
C ARG A 290 36.92 -11.77 0.80
N TYR A 291 36.34 -10.61 1.10
CA TYR A 291 36.70 -9.71 2.20
C TYR A 291 35.48 -9.16 2.98
N GLY A 292 34.27 -9.61 2.66
CA GLY A 292 33.01 -9.11 3.24
C GLY A 292 31.85 -9.27 2.27
N CYS A 293 30.85 -8.39 2.39
CA CYS A 293 29.82 -8.23 1.36
C CYS A 293 29.83 -6.81 0.77
N CYS A 294 29.50 -6.65 -0.51
CA CYS A 294 29.14 -5.36 -1.09
C CYS A 294 27.84 -4.85 -0.45
N ARG A 295 27.64 -3.52 -0.38
CA ARG A 295 26.42 -2.97 0.23
C ARG A 295 25.19 -3.28 -0.62
N PHE A 296 25.28 -3.01 -1.91
CA PHE A 296 24.30 -3.38 -2.94
C PHE A 296 25.00 -3.43 -4.32
N ILE A 297 24.34 -4.02 -5.32
CA ILE A 297 24.89 -4.17 -6.68
C ILE A 297 25.09 -2.79 -7.34
N ARG A 298 26.23 -2.59 -8.01
CA ARG A 298 26.68 -1.33 -8.63
C ARG A 298 26.84 -0.15 -7.64
N ASP A 299 27.16 -0.42 -6.38
CA ASP A 299 27.56 0.62 -5.43
C ASP A 299 28.95 1.17 -5.73
N GLY A 300 29.03 2.43 -6.14
CA GLY A 300 30.30 3.11 -6.43
C GLY A 300 31.10 3.58 -5.22
N TYR A 301 30.60 3.47 -3.98
CA TYR A 301 31.26 4.12 -2.83
C TYR A 301 32.70 3.64 -2.60
N ARG A 302 33.65 4.59 -2.69
CA ARG A 302 35.11 4.37 -2.68
C ARG A 302 35.63 3.36 -3.70
N CYS A 303 34.85 3.08 -4.75
CA CYS A 303 35.32 2.29 -5.88
C CYS A 303 36.41 3.06 -6.64
N PRO A 304 37.38 2.37 -7.26
CA PRO A 304 38.53 3.04 -7.87
C PRO A 304 38.18 3.98 -9.02
N LYS A 305 37.00 3.82 -9.64
CA LYS A 305 36.42 4.65 -10.71
C LYS A 305 35.50 5.78 -10.20
N GLU A 306 35.13 5.81 -8.91
CA GLU A 306 34.30 6.89 -8.33
C GLU A 306 35.10 8.20 -8.29
N ASP A 307 34.43 9.31 -8.61
CA ASP A 307 34.96 10.67 -8.39
C ASP A 307 34.62 11.14 -6.98
N PRO A 308 35.58 11.22 -6.05
CA PRO A 308 35.34 11.60 -4.66
C PRO A 308 35.09 13.11 -4.47
N SER A 309 35.15 13.92 -5.54
CA SER A 309 34.95 15.37 -5.46
C SER A 309 33.47 15.80 -5.54
N ARG A 310 32.57 14.90 -5.95
CA ARG A 310 31.13 15.14 -6.08
C ARG A 310 30.30 14.23 -5.20
N LEU A 311 29.12 14.72 -4.80
CA LEU A 311 28.18 13.98 -3.96
C LEU A 311 27.32 12.99 -4.75
N HIS A 312 27.01 13.30 -6.01
CA HIS A 312 26.03 12.60 -6.85
C HIS A 312 26.68 11.92 -8.06
N TYR A 313 26.05 10.87 -8.57
CA TYR A 313 26.54 10.13 -9.74
C TYR A 313 26.10 10.74 -11.07
N ASP A 314 26.96 10.60 -12.08
CA ASP A 314 26.65 10.99 -13.45
C ASP A 314 25.73 9.94 -14.12
N PRO A 315 24.92 10.31 -15.13
CA PRO A 315 24.11 9.37 -15.89
C PRO A 315 24.91 8.20 -16.46
N ALA A 316 24.34 7.01 -16.44
CA ALA A 316 25.00 5.73 -16.79
C ALA A 316 26.29 5.34 -16.01
N GLU A 317 26.74 6.11 -15.02
CA GLU A 317 27.99 5.82 -14.28
C GLU A 317 27.93 4.49 -13.49
N LEU A 318 26.75 4.11 -12.98
CA LEU A 318 26.55 2.88 -12.19
C LEU A 318 27.11 1.62 -12.87
N LYS A 319 27.07 1.54 -14.21
CA LYS A 319 27.65 0.39 -14.95
C LYS A 319 29.16 0.25 -14.78
N LEU A 320 29.87 1.34 -14.50
CA LEU A 320 31.31 1.33 -14.25
C LEU A 320 31.66 0.72 -12.89
N PHE A 321 30.72 0.67 -11.94
CA PHE A 321 30.95 0.10 -10.61
C PHE A 321 30.70 -1.41 -10.54
N GLU A 322 30.06 -1.98 -11.56
CA GLU A 322 29.73 -3.41 -11.63
C GLU A 322 30.98 -4.29 -11.56
N ASN A 323 30.96 -5.29 -10.67
CA ASN A 323 32.04 -6.23 -10.34
C ASN A 323 33.27 -5.61 -9.64
N ILE A 324 33.28 -4.30 -9.37
CA ILE A 324 34.38 -3.61 -8.66
C ILE A 324 33.91 -2.93 -7.36
N GLU A 325 32.66 -3.18 -6.95
CA GLU A 325 32.04 -2.64 -5.74
C GLU A 325 32.90 -2.96 -4.51
N CYS A 326 32.97 -2.04 -3.53
CA CYS A 326 33.78 -2.27 -2.33
C CYS A 326 33.14 -3.31 -1.39
N GLU A 327 33.96 -4.20 -0.85
CA GLU A 327 33.54 -5.27 0.07
C GLU A 327 33.70 -4.83 1.53
N TRP A 328 32.68 -5.02 2.37
CA TRP A 328 32.63 -4.51 3.75
C TRP A 328 32.66 -5.65 4.78
N PRO A 329 33.69 -5.74 5.64
CA PRO A 329 33.83 -6.78 6.66
C PRO A 329 32.73 -6.80 7.72
N VAL A 330 32.01 -5.69 7.92
CA VAL A 330 30.95 -5.58 8.94
C VAL A 330 29.83 -6.61 8.71
N PHE A 331 29.54 -6.98 7.47
CA PHE A 331 28.51 -7.98 7.17
C PHE A 331 28.88 -9.40 7.65
N TRP A 332 30.17 -9.74 7.70
CA TRP A 332 30.61 -10.97 8.36
C TRP A 332 30.44 -10.90 9.89
N THR A 333 30.52 -9.71 10.52
CA THR A 333 30.18 -9.58 11.95
C THR A 333 28.69 -9.80 12.20
N TYR A 334 27.81 -9.36 11.28
CA TYR A 334 26.38 -9.70 11.32
C TYR A 334 26.15 -11.20 11.14
N LEU A 335 26.84 -11.87 10.20
CA LEU A 335 26.69 -13.33 9.98
C LEU A 335 27.25 -14.18 11.14
N ILE A 336 28.27 -13.70 11.86
CA ILE A 336 28.71 -14.30 13.13
C ILE A 336 27.61 -14.18 14.19
N LEU A 337 27.02 -12.99 14.35
CA LEU A 337 25.93 -12.79 15.32
C LEU A 337 24.70 -13.63 14.96
N ASP A 338 24.31 -13.66 13.69
CA ASP A 338 23.23 -14.49 13.15
C ASP A 338 23.43 -15.97 13.51
N GLY A 339 24.62 -16.52 13.28
CA GLY A 339 24.95 -17.89 13.64
C GLY A 339 24.90 -18.15 15.14
N ILE A 340 25.32 -17.18 15.97
CA ILE A 340 25.22 -17.26 17.44
C ILE A 340 23.75 -17.31 17.88
N PHE A 341 22.89 -16.46 17.32
CA PHE A 341 21.46 -16.40 17.68
C PHE A 341 20.67 -17.61 17.15
N ALA A 342 21.04 -18.15 15.99
CA ALA A 342 20.47 -19.36 15.42
C ALA A 342 21.01 -20.67 16.05
N GLY A 343 22.13 -20.61 16.78
CA GLY A 343 22.83 -21.78 17.31
C GLY A 343 23.68 -22.53 16.27
N ASP A 344 23.91 -21.95 15.10
CA ASP A 344 24.74 -22.52 14.03
C ASP A 344 26.23 -22.24 14.29
N LEU A 345 26.86 -23.17 15.01
CA LEU A 345 28.30 -23.11 15.31
C LEU A 345 29.20 -23.25 14.06
N VAL A 346 28.69 -23.79 12.95
CA VAL A 346 29.45 -23.93 11.70
C VAL A 346 29.55 -22.56 11.02
N GLN A 347 28.41 -21.88 10.84
CA GLN A 347 28.34 -20.51 10.33
C GLN A 347 29.22 -19.57 11.19
N VAL A 348 29.16 -19.68 12.51
CA VAL A 348 30.00 -18.88 13.43
C VAL A 348 31.49 -19.12 13.19
N GLN A 349 31.93 -20.37 13.04
CA GLN A 349 33.35 -20.68 12.89
C GLN A 349 33.86 -20.24 11.51
N GLU A 350 33.10 -20.48 10.44
CA GLU A 350 33.42 -20.08 9.06
C GLU A 350 33.69 -18.57 8.97
N TYR A 351 32.73 -17.73 9.39
CA TYR A 351 32.90 -16.28 9.30
C TYR A 351 33.91 -15.73 10.30
N ARG A 352 34.18 -16.40 11.43
CA ARG A 352 35.28 -16.02 12.34
C ARG A 352 36.65 -16.27 11.72
N GLU A 353 36.83 -17.40 11.03
CA GLU A 353 38.08 -17.71 10.32
C GLU A 353 38.30 -16.77 9.14
N ALA A 354 37.26 -16.52 8.33
CA ALA A 354 37.29 -15.57 7.23
C ALA A 354 37.66 -14.15 7.73
N LEU A 355 36.99 -13.67 8.78
CA LEU A 355 37.26 -12.35 9.35
C LEU A 355 38.68 -12.26 9.95
N GLU A 356 39.15 -13.25 10.71
CA GLU A 356 40.52 -13.27 11.25
C GLU A 356 41.59 -13.20 10.16
N GLY A 357 41.31 -13.76 8.97
CA GLY A 357 42.19 -13.70 7.80
C GLY A 357 42.41 -12.28 7.25
N ILE A 358 41.48 -11.35 7.49
CA ILE A 358 41.54 -9.98 6.95
C ILE A 358 41.81 -8.90 8.02
N LEU A 359 41.57 -9.16 9.31
CA LEU A 359 41.76 -8.17 10.40
C LEU A 359 43.18 -7.56 10.42
N ILE A 360 43.24 -6.23 10.49
CA ILE A 360 44.52 -5.50 10.51
C ILE A 360 45.09 -5.49 11.92
N ARG A 361 46.37 -5.85 12.06
CA ARG A 361 47.08 -5.83 13.35
C ARG A 361 47.70 -4.44 13.59
N GLY A 362 47.09 -3.69 14.51
CA GLY A 362 47.58 -2.41 15.00
C GLY A 362 48.75 -2.54 15.97
N LYS A 363 49.10 -1.43 16.62
CA LYS A 363 50.11 -1.40 17.69
C LYS A 363 49.73 -2.38 18.82
N ASN A 364 50.73 -2.92 19.49
CA ASN A 364 50.57 -3.91 20.57
C ASN A 364 49.80 -5.20 20.19
N GLY A 365 49.59 -5.47 18.89
CA GLY A 365 48.89 -6.67 18.40
C GLY A 365 47.36 -6.58 18.44
N ILE A 366 46.80 -5.38 18.65
CA ILE A 366 45.36 -5.13 18.63
C ILE A 366 44.79 -5.43 17.23
N LYS A 367 43.66 -6.15 17.18
CA LYS A 367 42.95 -6.46 15.92
C LYS A 367 41.95 -5.35 15.61
N LEU A 368 42.04 -4.82 14.40
CA LEU A 368 41.25 -3.69 13.91
C LEU A 368 40.42 -4.13 12.70
N VAL A 369 39.11 -3.91 12.75
CA VAL A 369 38.17 -4.06 11.63
C VAL A 369 38.25 -2.80 10.75
N PRO A 370 38.62 -2.89 9.46
CA PRO A 370 38.56 -1.75 8.53
C PRO A 370 37.12 -1.48 8.07
N GLU A 371 36.88 -0.28 7.51
CA GLU A 371 35.60 0.11 6.89
C GLU A 371 35.27 -0.80 5.69
N LEU A 372 36.20 -0.90 4.72
CA LEU A 372 36.00 -1.68 3.49
C LEU A 372 37.31 -2.10 2.79
N TYR A 373 37.18 -2.95 1.77
CA TYR A 373 38.22 -3.41 0.85
C TYR A 373 37.89 -3.02 -0.60
N SER A 374 38.79 -2.25 -1.23
CA SER A 374 38.62 -1.71 -2.58
C SER A 374 39.64 -2.32 -3.56
N VAL A 375 39.26 -2.43 -4.83
CA VAL A 375 40.14 -2.90 -5.91
C VAL A 375 41.24 -1.86 -6.18
N PRO A 376 42.54 -2.24 -6.26
CA PRO A 376 43.61 -1.30 -6.62
C PRO A 376 43.36 -0.62 -7.97
N ARG A 377 43.60 0.70 -8.05
CA ARG A 377 43.28 1.51 -9.26
C ARG A 377 43.97 1.03 -10.53
N GLU A 378 45.16 0.46 -10.38
CA GLU A 378 45.98 -0.10 -11.44
C GLU A 378 45.55 -1.50 -11.91
N LYS A 379 44.62 -2.16 -11.20
CA LYS A 379 44.13 -3.51 -11.49
C LYS A 379 42.65 -3.59 -11.91
N VAL A 380 41.99 -2.45 -12.12
CA VAL A 380 40.54 -2.44 -12.41
C VAL A 380 40.20 -3.19 -13.70
N GLU A 381 41.02 -3.08 -14.74
CA GLU A 381 40.80 -3.78 -16.01
C GLU A 381 41.05 -5.31 -15.90
N GLU A 382 41.86 -5.74 -14.93
CA GLU A 382 42.07 -7.16 -14.59
C GLU A 382 40.80 -7.75 -13.94
N GLU A 383 40.21 -7.02 -12.98
CA GLU A 383 38.98 -7.41 -12.29
C GLU A 383 37.75 -7.38 -13.21
N TYR A 384 37.61 -6.40 -14.12
CA TYR A 384 36.54 -6.45 -15.14
C TYR A 384 36.67 -7.66 -16.07
N SER A 385 37.91 -8.08 -16.38
CA SER A 385 38.16 -9.23 -17.26
C SER A 385 37.87 -10.56 -16.57
N ASN A 386 38.16 -10.64 -15.26
CA ASN A 386 37.93 -11.82 -14.43
C ASN A 386 37.42 -11.39 -13.03
N PRO A 387 36.09 -11.21 -12.85
CA PRO A 387 35.51 -10.75 -11.59
C PRO A 387 35.93 -11.58 -10.37
N HIS A 388 36.09 -10.90 -9.23
CA HIS A 388 36.45 -11.45 -7.91
C HIS A 388 37.86 -12.07 -7.81
N THR A 389 38.74 -11.85 -8.78
CA THR A 389 40.10 -12.45 -8.80
C THR A 389 41.18 -11.54 -8.22
N VAL A 390 41.01 -10.22 -8.27
CA VAL A 390 42.02 -9.26 -7.81
C VAL A 390 42.01 -9.13 -6.29
N ASP A 391 43.19 -9.18 -5.67
CA ASP A 391 43.35 -8.89 -4.23
C ASP A 391 43.11 -7.42 -3.91
N ARG A 392 42.27 -7.18 -2.91
CA ARG A 392 41.76 -5.86 -2.53
C ARG A 392 42.58 -5.24 -1.41
N VAL A 393 42.63 -3.91 -1.38
CA VAL A 393 43.32 -3.13 -0.34
C VAL A 393 42.32 -2.54 0.65
N ALA A 394 42.65 -2.62 1.94
CA ALA A 394 41.86 -2.01 3.00
C ALA A 394 41.86 -0.49 2.87
N MET A 395 40.68 0.10 2.88
CA MET A 395 40.46 1.53 2.67
C MET A 395 39.39 2.07 3.63
N GLY A 396 39.38 3.38 3.81
CA GLY A 396 38.41 4.05 4.67
C GLY A 396 38.86 4.17 6.13
N GLN A 397 37.91 4.05 7.06
CA GLN A 397 38.17 4.15 8.51
C GLN A 397 38.91 2.92 9.05
N LEU A 398 39.78 3.13 10.03
CA LEU A 398 40.48 2.07 10.76
C LEU A 398 40.80 2.48 12.21
N PRO A 399 40.20 1.84 13.23
CA PRO A 399 39.07 0.91 13.12
C PRO A 399 37.81 1.61 12.62
N HIS A 400 36.94 0.86 11.93
CA HIS A 400 35.55 1.24 11.72
C HIS A 400 34.77 0.87 12.98
N MET A 401 34.37 1.87 13.79
CA MET A 401 33.92 1.62 15.17
C MET A 401 32.63 0.78 15.27
N TRP A 402 31.70 0.90 14.32
CA TRP A 402 30.53 0.02 14.20
C TRP A 402 30.95 -1.44 14.00
N GLY A 403 31.77 -1.74 12.99
CA GLY A 403 32.27 -3.10 12.74
C GLY A 403 33.14 -3.64 13.88
N GLN A 404 33.98 -2.79 14.48
CA GLN A 404 34.79 -3.13 15.65
C GLN A 404 33.91 -3.50 16.86
N SER A 405 32.82 -2.77 17.08
CA SER A 405 31.88 -3.04 18.17
C SER A 405 31.16 -4.38 17.99
N LEU A 406 30.60 -4.64 16.81
CA LEU A 406 29.93 -5.91 16.52
C LEU A 406 30.90 -7.11 16.57
N TYR A 407 32.15 -6.93 16.14
CA TYR A 407 33.21 -7.94 16.30
C TYR A 407 33.48 -8.28 17.77
N ILE A 408 33.63 -7.26 18.63
CA ILE A 408 33.86 -7.44 20.07
C ILE A 408 32.66 -8.15 20.72
N LEU A 409 31.44 -7.70 20.39
CA LEU A 409 30.20 -8.29 20.92
C LEU A 409 30.05 -9.76 20.51
N GLY A 410 30.27 -10.07 19.22
CA GLY A 410 30.27 -11.43 18.70
C GLY A 410 31.31 -12.33 19.37
N CYS A 411 32.49 -11.80 19.70
CA CYS A 411 33.51 -12.52 20.47
C CYS A 411 33.10 -12.76 21.93
N LEU A 412 32.51 -11.78 22.63
CA LEU A 412 32.02 -11.96 24.00
C LEU A 412 30.93 -13.06 24.10
N LEU A 413 30.05 -13.12 23.10
CA LEU A 413 29.02 -14.17 22.98
C LEU A 413 29.63 -15.53 22.62
N ALA A 414 30.44 -15.60 21.55
CA ALA A 414 31.04 -16.85 21.08
C ALA A 414 32.02 -17.49 22.10
N GLU A 415 32.55 -16.70 23.03
CA GLU A 415 33.39 -17.18 24.14
C GLU A 415 32.60 -17.46 25.44
N GLY A 416 31.27 -17.27 25.42
CA GLY A 416 30.36 -17.59 26.54
C GLY A 416 30.38 -16.59 27.70
N PHE A 417 31.01 -15.42 27.55
CA PHE A 417 30.93 -14.36 28.56
C PHE A 417 29.52 -13.78 28.64
N LEU A 418 28.84 -13.69 27.50
CA LEU A 418 27.45 -13.31 27.36
C LEU A 418 26.61 -14.46 26.80
N ALA A 419 25.34 -14.53 27.19
CA ALA A 419 24.31 -15.31 26.54
C ALA A 419 23.46 -14.41 25.63
N PRO A 420 22.87 -14.92 24.52
CA PRO A 420 22.06 -14.11 23.60
C PRO A 420 20.94 -13.30 24.28
N GLY A 421 20.26 -13.88 25.28
CA GLY A 421 19.20 -13.21 26.03
C GLY A 421 19.65 -12.10 26.98
N GLU A 422 20.96 -11.89 27.20
CA GLU A 422 21.45 -10.75 27.97
C GLU A 422 21.50 -9.47 27.12
N ILE A 423 21.74 -9.60 25.80
CA ILE A 423 21.75 -8.49 24.85
C ILE A 423 20.45 -8.37 24.03
N ASP A 424 19.53 -9.31 24.23
CA ASP A 424 18.14 -9.29 23.76
C ASP A 424 17.20 -9.67 24.93
N PRO A 425 17.15 -8.86 26.01
CA PRO A 425 16.26 -9.11 27.15
C PRO A 425 14.77 -9.06 26.78
N LEU A 426 14.40 -8.34 25.72
CA LEU A 426 13.03 -8.30 25.18
C LEU A 426 12.67 -9.52 24.31
N ASN A 427 13.61 -10.46 24.12
CA ASN A 427 13.41 -11.74 23.45
C ASN A 427 12.94 -11.66 21.99
N ARG A 428 13.34 -10.60 21.28
CA ARG A 428 13.00 -10.34 19.87
C ARG A 428 13.49 -11.44 18.92
N ARG A 429 14.59 -12.13 19.26
CA ARG A 429 15.12 -13.28 18.49
C ARG A 429 14.14 -14.44 18.28
N PHE A 430 13.01 -14.45 19.00
CA PHE A 430 11.96 -15.45 18.89
C PHE A 430 10.78 -15.01 18.00
N SER A 431 10.91 -13.92 17.24
CA SER A 431 9.86 -13.41 16.34
C SER A 431 9.37 -14.43 15.31
N THR A 432 10.25 -15.34 14.87
CA THR A 432 10.00 -16.45 13.93
C THR A 432 9.50 -17.75 14.58
N ASN A 433 9.39 -17.82 15.90
CA ASN A 433 8.86 -19.01 16.57
C ASN A 433 7.37 -19.22 16.21
N PHE A 434 6.95 -20.49 16.11
CA PHE A 434 5.55 -20.84 15.87
C PHE A 434 4.62 -20.19 16.91
N LYS A 435 3.61 -19.47 16.41
CA LYS A 435 2.60 -18.79 17.23
C LYS A 435 1.30 -19.61 17.20
N PRO A 436 0.61 -19.79 18.33
CA PRO A 436 -0.60 -20.58 18.38
C PRO A 436 -1.74 -19.91 17.60
N ASP A 437 -2.60 -20.71 16.97
CA ASP A 437 -3.81 -20.24 16.31
C ASP A 437 -4.65 -19.31 17.20
N VAL A 438 -4.96 -18.13 16.67
CA VAL A 438 -5.80 -17.13 17.32
C VAL A 438 -7.26 -17.57 17.26
N VAL A 439 -7.98 -17.42 18.38
CA VAL A 439 -9.45 -17.53 18.42
C VAL A 439 -9.99 -16.12 18.62
N VAL A 440 -10.70 -15.61 17.63
CA VAL A 440 -11.31 -14.28 17.67
C VAL A 440 -12.62 -14.35 18.45
N GLN A 441 -12.74 -13.50 19.47
CA GLN A 441 -13.96 -13.39 20.26
C GLN A 441 -14.87 -12.35 19.63
N VAL A 442 -16.14 -12.68 19.44
CA VAL A 442 -17.13 -11.77 18.84
C VAL A 442 -18.31 -11.64 19.78
N CYS A 443 -18.55 -10.44 20.30
CA CYS A 443 -19.78 -10.14 21.01
C CYS A 443 -20.75 -9.44 20.06
N VAL A 444 -21.95 -10.00 19.92
CA VAL A 444 -23.03 -9.42 19.13
C VAL A 444 -23.97 -8.72 20.09
N LEU A 445 -24.29 -7.46 19.82
CA LEU A 445 -25.16 -6.63 20.66
C LEU A 445 -26.38 -6.15 19.88
N ALA A 446 -27.50 -5.95 20.55
CA ALA A 446 -28.67 -5.30 19.97
C ALA A 446 -28.65 -3.79 20.23
N GLU A 447 -28.98 -2.99 19.22
CA GLU A 447 -29.20 -1.54 19.35
C GLU A 447 -30.45 -1.22 20.19
N SER A 448 -31.51 -2.02 20.07
CA SER A 448 -32.78 -1.86 20.80
C SER A 448 -33.31 -3.19 21.35
N GLU A 449 -34.22 -3.11 22.32
CA GLU A 449 -34.95 -4.27 22.85
C GLU A 449 -35.77 -4.97 21.75
N GLU A 450 -36.31 -4.23 20.78
CA GLU A 450 -37.02 -4.78 19.60
C GLU A 450 -36.10 -5.71 18.77
N ILE A 451 -34.84 -5.30 18.55
CA ILE A 451 -33.85 -6.10 17.82
C ILE A 451 -33.40 -7.31 18.65
N GLN A 452 -33.31 -7.16 19.98
CA GLN A 452 -33.01 -8.26 20.89
C GLN A 452 -34.11 -9.34 20.87
N GLU A 453 -35.38 -8.94 20.86
CA GLU A 453 -36.52 -9.87 20.77
C GLU A 453 -36.52 -10.62 19.43
N MET A 454 -36.35 -9.91 18.30
CA MET A 454 -36.24 -10.54 16.96
C MET A 454 -35.09 -11.55 16.87
N LEU A 455 -33.93 -11.27 17.48
CA LEU A 455 -32.81 -12.22 17.51
C LEU A 455 -33.07 -13.40 18.45
N GLY A 456 -33.74 -13.16 19.58
CA GLY A 456 -34.18 -14.18 20.53
C GLY A 456 -35.12 -15.21 19.91
N ASP A 457 -36.13 -14.76 19.16
CA ASP A 457 -37.07 -15.61 18.42
C ASP A 457 -36.37 -16.49 17.35
N LEU A 458 -35.24 -16.02 16.83
CA LEU A 458 -34.39 -16.75 15.87
C LEU A 458 -33.37 -17.69 16.53
N GLY A 459 -33.37 -17.78 17.88
CA GLY A 459 -32.47 -18.62 18.67
C GLY A 459 -31.10 -18.01 18.93
N ILE A 460 -30.96 -16.68 18.84
CA ILE A 460 -29.70 -15.95 18.98
C ILE A 460 -29.80 -15.02 20.20
N THR A 461 -29.29 -15.48 21.34
CA THR A 461 -29.21 -14.66 22.56
C THR A 461 -28.13 -13.58 22.42
N VAL A 462 -28.50 -12.32 22.68
CA VAL A 462 -27.61 -11.15 22.66
C VAL A 462 -27.99 -10.18 23.79
N GLN A 463 -27.06 -9.31 24.17
CA GLN A 463 -27.30 -8.23 25.13
C GLN A 463 -27.58 -6.90 24.40
N THR A 464 -28.36 -6.01 25.00
CA THR A 464 -28.44 -4.60 24.58
C THR A 464 -27.24 -3.79 25.07
N MET A 465 -26.99 -2.61 24.47
CA MET A 465 -25.94 -1.68 24.93
C MET A 465 -26.06 -1.27 26.41
N SER A 466 -27.27 -1.25 26.96
CA SER A 466 -27.54 -0.87 28.36
C SER A 466 -27.24 -2.01 29.34
N GLU A 467 -27.41 -3.27 28.93
CA GLU A 467 -27.18 -4.46 29.77
C GLU A 467 -25.70 -4.82 29.95
N VAL A 468 -24.82 -4.26 29.10
CA VAL A 468 -23.36 -4.49 29.11
C VAL A 468 -22.65 -3.68 30.22
N LEU A 469 -23.33 -2.72 30.86
CA LEU A 469 -22.78 -1.93 31.95
C LEU A 469 -22.28 -2.83 33.11
N PRO A 470 -21.11 -2.55 33.71
CA PRO A 470 -20.36 -1.29 33.67
C PRO A 470 -19.39 -1.12 32.49
N ILE A 471 -19.29 -2.07 31.56
CA ILE A 471 -18.44 -1.93 30.37
C ILE A 471 -19.13 -0.93 29.41
N ARG A 472 -18.43 0.13 28.99
CA ARG A 472 -18.97 1.12 28.05
C ARG A 472 -18.57 0.77 26.62
N VAL A 473 -19.54 0.59 25.73
CA VAL A 473 -19.32 0.39 24.29
C VAL A 473 -19.37 1.74 23.59
N LEU A 474 -18.36 2.06 22.76
CA LEU A 474 -18.25 3.34 22.06
C LEU A 474 -17.79 3.16 20.59
N PRO A 475 -18.06 4.11 19.68
CA PRO A 475 -17.52 4.07 18.32
C PRO A 475 -16.00 4.31 18.25
N ALA A 476 -15.32 3.68 17.28
CA ALA A 476 -13.86 3.81 17.06
C ALA A 476 -13.35 5.26 17.00
N ARG A 477 -14.11 6.19 16.38
CA ARG A 477 -13.74 7.62 16.30
C ARG A 477 -13.43 8.24 17.67
N ILE A 478 -14.14 7.83 18.72
CA ILE A 478 -13.96 8.35 20.08
C ILE A 478 -12.59 7.94 20.63
N LEU A 479 -12.13 6.72 20.32
CA LEU A 479 -10.80 6.24 20.68
C LEU A 479 -9.70 7.05 20.00
N SER A 480 -9.90 7.44 18.73
CA SER A 480 -8.96 8.32 18.00
C SER A 480 -8.78 9.66 18.71
N HIS A 481 -9.86 10.32 19.14
CA HIS A 481 -9.79 11.55 19.94
C HIS A 481 -9.09 11.35 21.29
N VAL A 482 -9.36 10.24 21.98
CA VAL A 482 -8.68 9.89 23.23
C VAL A 482 -7.15 9.75 23.04
N TYR A 483 -6.71 9.13 21.94
CA TYR A 483 -5.29 8.96 21.64
C TYR A 483 -4.58 10.25 21.21
N VAL A 484 -5.27 11.30 20.74
CA VAL A 484 -4.63 12.61 20.43
C VAL A 484 -3.92 13.19 21.65
N ARG A 485 -4.46 12.97 22.85
CA ARG A 485 -3.88 13.43 24.12
C ARG A 485 -2.57 12.71 24.51
N LEU A 486 -2.30 11.52 23.95
CA LEU A 486 -1.09 10.75 24.26
C LEU A 486 0.17 11.52 23.82
N GLY A 487 1.11 11.70 24.73
CA GLY A 487 2.38 12.40 24.46
C GLY A 487 2.27 13.93 24.37
N ASN A 488 1.14 14.54 24.71
CA ASN A 488 1.06 16.00 24.81
C ASN A 488 2.06 16.53 25.87
N CYS A 489 2.78 17.60 25.56
CA CYS A 489 3.68 18.26 26.51
C CYS A 489 3.74 19.77 26.27
N LYS A 490 2.94 20.52 27.03
CA LYS A 490 2.89 22.00 27.00
C LYS A 490 4.27 22.66 27.23
N LYS A 491 5.21 22.03 27.98
CA LYS A 491 6.57 22.58 28.18
C LYS A 491 7.48 22.49 26.94
N LEU A 492 7.27 21.48 26.11
CA LEU A 492 8.08 21.20 24.93
C LEU A 492 7.40 21.67 23.62
N ASN A 493 6.20 22.25 23.73
CA ASN A 493 5.30 22.58 22.61
C ASN A 493 5.01 21.35 21.73
N LEU A 494 4.78 20.19 22.36
CA LEU A 494 4.40 18.95 21.66
C LEU A 494 2.89 18.73 21.80
N SER A 495 2.19 18.58 20.67
CA SER A 495 0.73 18.42 20.61
C SER A 495 0.23 17.05 21.12
N GLY A 496 1.04 16.00 20.98
CA GLY A 496 0.64 14.60 21.18
C GLY A 496 0.55 13.84 19.86
N ARG A 497 -0.26 12.76 19.81
CA ARG A 497 -0.48 12.00 18.57
C ARG A 497 -1.35 12.83 17.61
N PRO A 498 -1.02 12.92 16.31
CA PRO A 498 -1.93 13.48 15.32
C PRO A 498 -3.24 12.69 15.28
N TYR A 499 -4.36 13.34 14.98
CA TYR A 499 -5.61 12.63 14.74
C TYR A 499 -5.46 11.70 13.54
N ARG A 500 -5.59 10.40 13.79
CA ARG A 500 -5.56 9.33 12.80
C ARG A 500 -6.45 8.20 13.32
N HIS A 501 -7.14 7.52 12.41
CA HIS A 501 -8.00 6.39 12.74
C HIS A 501 -7.23 5.26 13.44
N ILE A 502 -7.98 4.38 14.10
CA ILE A 502 -7.45 3.22 14.81
C ILE A 502 -8.12 1.98 14.20
N GLY A 503 -7.29 1.05 13.75
CA GLY A 503 -7.74 -0.11 13.00
C GLY A 503 -8.37 -1.19 13.87
N VAL A 504 -8.57 -2.37 13.28
CA VAL A 504 -9.23 -3.47 13.98
C VAL A 504 -8.36 -4.08 15.09
N LEU A 505 -7.02 -4.02 14.98
CA LEU A 505 -6.12 -4.50 16.04
C LEU A 505 -6.22 -3.60 17.27
N GLY A 506 -6.25 -2.28 17.08
CA GLY A 506 -6.45 -1.31 18.15
C GLY A 506 -7.85 -1.37 18.76
N THR A 507 -8.91 -1.52 17.97
CA THR A 507 -10.30 -1.52 18.49
C THR A 507 -10.72 -2.84 19.15
N SER A 508 -10.13 -3.98 18.78
CA SER A 508 -10.54 -5.31 19.28
C SER A 508 -9.95 -5.70 20.64
N LYS A 509 -9.89 -4.77 21.60
CA LYS A 509 -9.38 -5.00 22.96
C LYS A 509 -10.19 -4.26 24.02
N PHE A 510 -10.05 -4.72 25.27
CA PHE A 510 -10.55 -3.99 26.43
C PHE A 510 -9.61 -2.83 26.77
N TYR A 511 -10.21 -1.69 27.11
CA TYR A 511 -9.53 -0.48 27.54
C TYR A 511 -9.89 -0.17 28.99
N GLU A 512 -8.90 -0.09 29.87
CA GLU A 512 -9.06 0.42 31.23
C GLU A 512 -8.73 1.92 31.25
N ILE A 513 -9.71 2.74 31.62
CA ILE A 513 -9.56 4.20 31.77
C ILE A 513 -10.23 4.60 33.08
N ARG A 514 -9.48 5.23 34.00
CA ARG A 514 -9.98 5.66 35.33
C ARG A 514 -10.74 4.54 36.07
N ASP A 515 -10.13 3.35 36.10
CA ASP A 515 -10.64 2.10 36.69
C ASP A 515 -12.03 1.65 36.15
N ARG A 516 -12.38 2.05 34.92
CA ARG A 516 -13.56 1.59 34.17
C ARG A 516 -13.18 0.93 32.85
N PHE A 517 -13.98 -0.04 32.42
CA PHE A 517 -13.78 -0.76 31.16
C PHE A 517 -14.54 -0.13 30.00
N TYR A 518 -13.84 0.04 28.89
CA TYR A 518 -14.35 0.50 27.61
C TYR A 518 -14.02 -0.53 26.52
N ILE A 519 -14.88 -0.64 25.51
CA ILE A 519 -14.61 -1.38 24.29
C ILE A 519 -15.13 -0.57 23.09
N PHE A 520 -14.45 -0.70 21.95
CA PHE A 520 -14.74 0.13 20.78
C PHE A 520 -15.24 -0.72 19.61
N THR A 521 -16.32 -0.29 18.96
CA THR A 521 -16.83 -0.97 17.77
C THR A 521 -15.88 -0.71 16.59
N PRO A 522 -15.60 -1.70 15.72
CA PRO A 522 -14.74 -1.51 14.55
C PRO A 522 -15.12 -0.32 13.67
N GLN A 523 -14.12 0.34 13.09
CA GLN A 523 -14.28 1.55 12.28
C GLN A 523 -15.25 1.35 11.08
N PHE A 524 -15.29 0.15 10.49
CA PHE A 524 -16.18 -0.15 9.35
C PHE A 524 -17.68 -0.10 9.66
N LEU A 525 -18.07 0.01 10.94
CA LEU A 525 -19.47 0.17 11.36
C LEU A 525 -19.88 1.64 11.55
N ASP A 526 -18.93 2.59 11.45
CA ASP A 526 -19.23 4.01 11.69
C ASP A 526 -19.85 4.70 10.46
N GLN A 527 -21.18 4.65 10.38
CA GLN A 527 -21.97 5.17 9.25
C GLN A 527 -21.92 6.70 9.07
N HIS A 528 -21.38 7.47 10.03
CA HIS A 528 -21.38 8.94 9.97
C HIS A 528 -20.49 9.49 8.83
N HIS A 529 -19.36 8.82 8.56
CA HIS A 529 -18.38 9.32 7.59
C HIS A 529 -18.65 8.83 6.18
N PHE A 530 -18.91 7.53 5.97
CA PHE A 530 -19.05 6.95 4.63
C PHE A 530 -20.06 5.77 4.54
N TYR A 531 -20.68 5.58 3.37
CA TYR A 531 -21.91 4.78 3.21
C TYR A 531 -21.71 3.28 2.90
N LEU A 532 -20.47 2.78 2.81
CA LEU A 532 -20.19 1.37 2.48
C LEU A 532 -20.90 0.40 3.44
N ALA A 533 -21.06 0.82 4.70
CA ALA A 533 -21.72 0.09 5.78
C ALA A 533 -23.27 0.14 5.76
N LEU A 534 -23.89 0.64 4.68
CA LEU A 534 -25.35 0.59 4.47
C LEU A 534 -25.78 -0.60 3.59
N ASP A 535 -24.83 -1.25 2.92
CA ASP A 535 -25.06 -2.50 2.18
C ASP A 535 -24.75 -3.70 3.09
N ASN A 536 -25.78 -4.40 3.55
CA ASN A 536 -25.67 -5.54 4.46
C ASN A 536 -24.72 -6.64 3.92
N GLN A 537 -24.65 -6.84 2.61
CA GLN A 537 -23.73 -7.81 2.00
C GLN A 537 -22.28 -7.32 2.06
N MET A 538 -22.06 -6.01 1.94
CA MET A 538 -20.76 -5.37 2.13
C MET A 538 -20.31 -5.43 3.60
N ILE A 539 -21.21 -5.16 4.57
CA ILE A 539 -20.89 -5.29 6.02
C ILE A 539 -20.39 -6.71 6.33
N VAL A 540 -21.08 -7.73 5.83
CA VAL A 540 -20.69 -9.14 6.01
C VAL A 540 -19.31 -9.45 5.40
N GLU A 541 -18.99 -8.85 4.25
CA GLU A 541 -17.70 -9.00 3.58
C GLU A 541 -16.57 -8.24 4.30
N MET A 542 -16.86 -7.07 4.88
CA MET A 542 -15.93 -6.33 5.73
C MET A 542 -15.66 -7.12 7.01
N LEU A 543 -16.69 -7.55 7.76
CA LEU A 543 -16.54 -8.41 8.94
C LEU A 543 -15.75 -9.69 8.63
N ARG A 544 -16.00 -10.33 7.47
CA ARG A 544 -15.23 -11.49 6.99
C ARG A 544 -13.75 -11.17 6.82
N THR A 545 -13.43 -10.04 6.20
CA THR A 545 -12.05 -9.60 5.97
C THR A 545 -11.35 -9.28 7.29
N GLU A 546 -12.02 -8.55 8.18
CA GLU A 546 -11.45 -8.12 9.46
C GLU A 546 -11.28 -9.27 10.47
N LEU A 547 -12.19 -10.26 10.51
CA LEU A 547 -12.02 -11.46 11.33
C LEU A 547 -10.86 -12.35 10.84
N ALA A 548 -10.69 -12.48 9.51
CA ALA A 548 -9.54 -13.17 8.95
C ALA A 548 -8.23 -12.44 9.29
N TYR A 549 -8.21 -11.11 9.15
CA TYR A 549 -7.05 -10.26 9.47
C TYR A 549 -6.69 -10.30 10.96
N LEU A 550 -7.65 -10.21 11.88
CA LEU A 550 -7.44 -10.45 13.31
C LEU A 550 -6.82 -11.83 13.56
N SER A 551 -7.34 -12.87 12.92
CA SER A 551 -6.82 -14.24 13.08
C SER A 551 -5.41 -14.42 12.54
N SER A 552 -5.00 -13.68 11.48
CA SER A 552 -3.68 -13.77 10.87
C SER A 552 -2.63 -12.87 11.52
N CYS A 553 -3.03 -11.68 12.02
CA CYS A 553 -2.13 -10.60 12.42
C CYS A 553 -2.11 -10.34 13.93
N TRP A 554 -3.00 -10.93 14.73
CA TRP A 554 -2.95 -10.74 16.18
C TRP A 554 -1.72 -11.43 16.80
N ARG A 555 -0.95 -10.68 17.60
CA ARG A 555 0.29 -11.13 18.27
C ARG A 555 0.33 -10.90 19.78
N MET A 556 -0.67 -10.19 20.31
CA MET A 556 -0.68 -9.71 21.69
C MET A 556 -1.14 -10.81 22.67
N THR A 557 -0.72 -10.73 23.95
CA THR A 557 -1.04 -11.76 24.96
C THR A 557 -2.48 -11.61 25.47
N GLY A 558 -3.38 -12.41 24.93
CA GLY A 558 -4.83 -12.33 25.17
C GLY A 558 -5.56 -12.47 23.84
N ARG A 559 -6.86 -12.74 23.86
CA ARG A 559 -7.64 -12.89 22.62
C ARG A 559 -8.14 -11.54 22.09
N PRO A 560 -8.21 -11.34 20.77
CA PRO A 560 -8.92 -10.21 20.19
C PRO A 560 -10.42 -10.34 20.48
N THR A 561 -11.06 -9.26 20.92
CA THR A 561 -12.50 -9.20 21.18
C THR A 561 -13.13 -8.10 20.34
N LEU A 562 -13.87 -8.49 19.32
CA LEU A 562 -14.59 -7.61 18.41
C LEU A 562 -16.05 -7.48 18.86
N THR A 563 -16.57 -6.24 18.89
CA THR A 563 -17.97 -5.95 19.21
C THR A 563 -18.74 -5.61 17.93
N PHE A 564 -19.82 -6.35 17.65
CA PHE A 564 -20.63 -6.24 16.43
C PHE A 564 -22.10 -5.90 16.78
N PRO A 565 -22.46 -4.62 16.89
CA PRO A 565 -23.86 -4.21 17.04
C PRO A 565 -24.71 -4.53 15.81
N ILE A 566 -25.91 -5.07 16.05
CA ILE A 566 -27.00 -5.16 15.08
C ILE A 566 -27.88 -3.93 15.26
N THR A 567 -27.92 -3.10 14.21
CA THR A 567 -28.67 -1.84 14.16
C THR A 567 -29.88 -1.97 13.23
N ARG A 568 -30.80 -0.99 13.29
CA ARG A 568 -32.00 -0.95 12.46
C ARG A 568 -31.71 -0.99 10.94
N SER A 569 -30.54 -0.54 10.48
CA SER A 569 -30.15 -0.63 9.06
C SER A 569 -29.88 -2.06 8.58
N MET A 570 -29.66 -3.00 9.51
CA MET A 570 -29.41 -4.43 9.24
C MET A 570 -30.69 -5.28 9.17
N LEU A 571 -31.85 -4.63 9.16
CA LEU A 571 -33.17 -5.24 8.96
C LEU A 571 -33.56 -5.25 7.48
N VAL A 572 -34.62 -5.97 7.14
CA VAL A 572 -35.31 -5.85 5.84
C VAL A 572 -35.99 -4.48 5.68
N GLU A 573 -36.40 -4.10 4.47
CA GLU A 573 -36.96 -2.76 4.18
C GLU A 573 -38.22 -2.42 5.01
N GLU A 574 -39.03 -3.41 5.41
CA GLU A 574 -40.21 -3.23 6.26
C GLU A 574 -39.84 -3.07 7.77
N GLY A 575 -38.61 -3.40 8.16
CA GLY A 575 -38.12 -3.28 9.54
C GLY A 575 -38.66 -4.33 10.52
N ASP A 576 -39.33 -5.38 10.03
CA ASP A 576 -40.00 -6.43 10.80
C ASP A 576 -39.17 -7.71 11.00
N ALA A 577 -38.05 -7.84 10.29
CA ALA A 577 -37.15 -8.99 10.36
C ALA A 577 -35.67 -8.64 10.12
N ILE A 578 -34.77 -9.45 10.68
CA ILE A 578 -33.33 -9.40 10.41
C ILE A 578 -33.04 -9.74 8.94
N ASP A 579 -32.14 -9.01 8.27
CA ASP A 579 -31.73 -9.31 6.90
C ASP A 579 -31.18 -10.76 6.78
N PRO A 580 -31.63 -11.56 5.79
CA PRO A 580 -31.19 -12.95 5.63
C PRO A 580 -29.67 -13.16 5.55
N CYS A 581 -28.89 -12.21 5.01
CA CYS A 581 -27.44 -12.33 4.93
C CYS A 581 -26.74 -12.07 6.28
N ILE A 582 -27.31 -11.19 7.10
CA ILE A 582 -26.89 -10.94 8.49
C ILE A 582 -27.21 -12.18 9.33
N LEU A 583 -28.44 -12.70 9.27
CA LEU A 583 -28.86 -13.91 9.98
C LEU A 583 -28.01 -15.14 9.61
N ALA A 584 -27.71 -15.33 8.33
CA ALA A 584 -26.83 -16.40 7.87
C ALA A 584 -25.36 -16.24 8.33
N THR A 585 -24.94 -15.01 8.63
CA THR A 585 -23.61 -14.71 9.18
C THR A 585 -23.57 -14.99 10.68
N LEU A 586 -24.57 -14.52 11.44
CA LEU A 586 -24.69 -14.78 12.88
C LEU A 586 -24.69 -16.29 13.20
N ARG A 587 -25.43 -17.09 12.43
CA ARG A 587 -25.41 -18.57 12.57
C ARG A 587 -24.01 -19.17 12.37
N LYS A 588 -23.25 -18.68 11.39
CA LYS A 588 -21.84 -19.14 11.17
C LYS A 588 -20.89 -18.69 12.28
N LEU A 589 -21.16 -17.57 12.96
CA LEU A 589 -20.41 -17.17 14.14
C LEU A 589 -20.72 -18.09 15.33
N GLN A 590 -21.97 -18.55 15.47
CA GLN A 590 -22.36 -19.58 16.45
C GLN A 590 -21.72 -20.96 16.14
N ASP A 591 -21.54 -21.31 14.86
CA ASP A 591 -20.83 -22.54 14.44
C ASP A 591 -19.33 -22.55 14.80
N GLY A 592 -18.76 -21.40 15.22
CA GLY A 592 -17.38 -21.29 15.72
C GLY A 592 -16.28 -21.17 14.66
N TYR A 593 -16.63 -21.06 13.37
CA TYR A 593 -15.66 -20.86 12.29
C TYR A 593 -16.23 -19.99 11.17
N PHE A 594 -15.54 -18.89 10.86
CA PHE A 594 -15.97 -17.96 9.82
C PHE A 594 -14.74 -17.38 9.11
N ALA A 595 -14.82 -17.18 7.80
CA ALA A 595 -13.79 -16.52 6.99
C ALA A 595 -12.39 -17.19 6.92
N GLY A 596 -12.19 -18.35 7.53
CA GLY A 596 -10.84 -18.91 7.77
C GLY A 596 -10.33 -18.71 9.20
N ALA A 597 -11.03 -17.90 9.99
CA ALA A 597 -10.75 -17.65 11.39
C ALA A 597 -11.56 -18.58 12.32
N ARG A 598 -10.94 -19.01 13.42
CA ARG A 598 -11.65 -19.63 14.54
C ARG A 598 -12.32 -18.53 15.36
N VAL A 599 -13.62 -18.67 15.59
CA VAL A 599 -14.45 -17.66 16.25
C VAL A 599 -15.09 -18.23 17.51
N GLN A 600 -15.26 -17.40 18.53
CA GLN A 600 -16.10 -17.70 19.68
C GLN A 600 -17.10 -16.56 19.88
N MET A 601 -18.40 -16.86 19.83
CA MET A 601 -19.48 -15.90 20.11
C MET A 601 -19.96 -16.03 21.57
N SER A 602 -20.06 -14.91 22.30
CA SER A 602 -20.52 -14.86 23.71
C SER A 602 -20.71 -13.40 24.19
N ASP A 603 -21.20 -13.25 25.42
CA ASP A 603 -21.36 -11.98 26.14
C ASP A 603 -20.00 -11.34 26.52
N LEU A 604 -19.93 -10.00 26.54
CA LEU A 604 -18.68 -9.27 26.85
C LEU A 604 -18.11 -9.58 28.24
N SER A 605 -18.98 -9.76 29.23
CA SER A 605 -18.60 -10.14 30.60
C SER A 605 -17.88 -11.49 30.66
N SER A 606 -18.23 -12.42 29.78
CA SER A 606 -17.61 -13.76 29.70
C SER A 606 -16.21 -13.71 29.09
N PHE A 607 -15.94 -12.74 28.20
CA PHE A 607 -14.64 -12.61 27.54
C PHE A 607 -13.61 -11.85 28.37
N GLN A 608 -14.04 -10.95 29.27
CA GLN A 608 -13.19 -10.04 30.05
C GLN A 608 -11.94 -10.70 30.68
N THR A 609 -11.98 -11.96 31.13
CA THR A 609 -10.81 -12.65 31.72
C THR A 609 -9.82 -13.25 30.73
N THR A 610 -10.17 -13.28 29.43
CA THR A 610 -9.44 -13.95 28.34
C THR A 610 -9.03 -13.01 27.20
N SER A 611 -9.68 -11.85 27.11
CA SER A 611 -9.35 -10.78 26.17
C SER A 611 -8.00 -10.12 26.49
N PHE A 612 -7.44 -9.40 25.53
CA PHE A 612 -6.35 -8.46 25.80
C PHE A 612 -6.87 -7.16 26.46
N HIS A 613 -6.05 -6.56 27.33
CA HIS A 613 -6.34 -5.31 28.04
C HIS A 613 -5.22 -4.28 27.86
N THR A 614 -5.55 -3.03 27.53
CA THR A 614 -4.66 -1.86 27.59
C THR A 614 -5.16 -0.90 28.67
N ARG A 615 -4.27 -0.34 29.51
CA ARG A 615 -4.61 0.73 30.48
C ARG A 615 -4.13 2.09 29.98
N LEU A 616 -5.04 3.06 29.81
CA LEU A 616 -4.69 4.42 29.35
C LEU A 616 -4.46 5.37 30.53
N SER A 617 -3.36 5.17 31.24
CA SER A 617 -3.06 5.89 32.49
C SER A 617 -2.75 7.39 32.32
N PHE A 618 -2.43 7.83 31.09
CA PHE A 618 -2.16 9.24 30.79
C PHE A 618 -3.39 10.15 30.99
N LEU A 619 -4.60 9.59 31.09
CA LEU A 619 -5.86 10.31 31.27
C LEU A 619 -6.28 10.48 32.74
N GLU A 620 -5.51 9.98 33.70
CA GLU A 620 -5.94 9.89 35.10
C GLU A 620 -6.00 11.25 35.85
N ASN A 621 -5.29 12.31 35.39
CA ASN A 621 -5.12 13.56 36.16
C ASN A 621 -5.40 14.89 35.42
N ASP A 622 -5.83 14.89 34.16
CA ASP A 622 -6.05 16.17 33.45
C ASP A 622 -7.39 16.81 33.84
N ASP A 623 -7.32 17.93 34.55
CA ASP A 623 -8.43 18.86 34.80
C ASP A 623 -8.74 19.74 33.56
N SER A 624 -7.81 19.84 32.60
CA SER A 624 -7.93 20.71 31.40
C SER A 624 -8.71 20.10 30.24
N LEU A 625 -9.53 19.08 30.47
CA LEU A 625 -10.25 18.33 29.42
C LEU A 625 -11.22 19.17 28.57
N LEU A 626 -11.58 20.39 29.01
CA LEU A 626 -12.50 21.31 28.32
C LEU A 626 -11.87 22.66 27.93
N GLU A 627 -10.55 22.86 28.13
CA GLU A 627 -9.93 24.18 27.87
C GLU A 627 -9.51 24.38 26.40
N ASP A 628 -9.28 23.31 25.63
CA ASP A 628 -8.67 23.39 24.30
C ASP A 628 -9.67 23.28 23.11
N GLU A 629 -10.99 23.29 23.35
CA GLU A 629 -12.04 23.24 22.28
C GLU A 629 -12.67 24.61 21.94
N TYR A 630 -12.13 25.72 22.46
CA TYR A 630 -12.66 27.08 22.24
C TYR A 630 -12.01 27.87 21.09
N ASP A 631 -11.12 27.26 20.30
CA ASP A 631 -10.39 27.91 19.21
C ASP A 631 -10.54 27.16 17.85
N GLU A 632 -11.78 26.83 17.44
CA GLU A 632 -12.13 26.64 16.00
C GLU A 632 -13.67 26.70 15.78
N ASP A 633 -14.14 27.86 15.28
CA ASP A 633 -15.44 28.17 14.64
C ASP A 633 -16.71 27.35 15.00
N ASP A 634 -17.37 27.65 16.13
CA ASP A 634 -18.85 27.51 16.25
C ASP A 634 -19.47 28.47 17.31
N ASP A 635 -19.33 29.78 17.07
CA ASP A 635 -20.03 30.84 17.83
C ASP A 635 -21.44 31.09 17.21
N GLU A 636 -22.50 30.41 17.66
CA GLU A 636 -23.80 31.07 17.95
C GLU A 636 -24.86 30.21 18.71
N TYR A 637 -25.48 30.85 19.71
CA TYR A 637 -26.70 30.50 20.46
C TYR A 637 -26.83 29.12 21.13
N GLY A 638 -26.58 29.11 22.44
CA GLY A 638 -27.28 28.18 23.34
C GLY A 638 -28.61 28.76 23.83
N GLU A 639 -29.66 27.96 23.84
CA GLU A 639 -30.71 28.00 24.88
C GLU A 639 -31.47 26.66 24.99
N GLU A 640 -31.86 26.34 26.23
CA GLU A 640 -32.81 25.32 26.71
C GLU A 640 -33.13 24.04 25.89
N TYR A 641 -32.60 22.90 26.34
CA TYR A 641 -33.42 21.68 26.47
C TYR A 641 -33.14 20.92 27.76
N ASN A 642 -34.05 21.05 28.71
CA ASN A 642 -34.17 20.16 29.86
C ASN A 642 -35.18 19.05 29.55
N THR A 643 -34.90 17.85 30.07
CA THR A 643 -35.83 16.75 30.41
C THR A 643 -35.92 15.54 29.47
N CYS A 644 -35.08 14.53 29.74
CA CYS A 644 -35.61 13.22 30.06
C CYS A 644 -34.77 12.62 31.20
N GLY A 645 -35.41 12.31 32.33
CA GLY A 645 -34.70 11.96 33.56
C GLY A 645 -34.65 10.46 33.82
N HIS A 646 -33.43 9.90 33.91
CA HIS A 646 -33.15 8.76 34.79
C HIS A 646 -31.90 9.04 35.65
N SER A 647 -31.92 8.55 36.89
CA SER A 647 -31.11 9.05 38.01
C SER A 647 -29.72 8.41 38.09
N GLY A 648 -28.65 9.20 38.01
CA GLY A 648 -27.29 8.69 38.28
C GLY A 648 -26.15 9.50 37.68
N GLY A 649 -26.26 10.83 37.65
CA GLY A 649 -25.27 11.68 36.98
C GLY A 649 -23.87 11.55 37.58
N SER A 650 -22.97 10.88 36.84
CA SER A 650 -21.54 10.84 37.12
C SER A 650 -20.99 12.27 37.11
N LYS A 651 -20.25 12.64 38.17
CA LYS A 651 -19.59 13.96 38.29
C LYS A 651 -18.31 14.06 37.46
N ASP A 652 -17.97 13.03 36.69
CA ASP A 652 -16.70 12.97 35.96
C ASP A 652 -16.71 13.86 34.69
N MET A 653 -15.74 14.77 34.62
CA MET A 653 -15.49 15.62 33.46
C MET A 653 -15.16 14.81 32.20
N PHE A 654 -14.53 13.64 32.36
CA PHE A 654 -14.22 12.75 31.23
C PHE A 654 -15.47 12.09 30.66
N ASP A 655 -16.43 11.68 31.50
CA ASP A 655 -17.74 11.19 31.01
C ASP A 655 -18.48 12.29 30.22
N ARG A 656 -18.40 13.55 30.66
CA ARG A 656 -18.98 14.69 29.93
C ARG A 656 -18.29 14.91 28.59
N TYR A 657 -16.96 14.90 28.54
CA TYR A 657 -16.18 15.02 27.31
C TYR A 657 -16.55 13.94 26.28
N LEU A 658 -16.54 12.66 26.68
CA LEU A 658 -16.98 11.56 25.82
C LEU A 658 -18.44 11.72 25.36
N THR A 659 -19.31 12.26 26.21
CA THR A 659 -20.72 12.50 25.87
C THR A 659 -20.85 13.65 24.86
N GLN A 660 -20.07 14.72 24.99
CA GLN A 660 -20.01 15.85 24.06
C GLN A 660 -19.55 15.40 22.67
N LEU A 661 -18.47 14.62 22.58
CA LEU A 661 -17.98 14.01 21.33
C LEU A 661 -18.99 13.08 20.64
N LEU A 662 -19.89 12.44 21.40
CA LEU A 662 -20.99 11.67 20.83
C LEU A 662 -22.10 12.59 20.30
N HIS A 663 -22.49 13.61 21.07
CA HIS A 663 -23.63 14.47 20.72
C HIS A 663 -23.34 15.43 19.56
N SER A 664 -22.10 15.92 19.43
CA SER A 664 -21.68 16.78 18.30
C SER A 664 -21.85 16.11 16.93
N THR A 665 -21.93 14.78 16.89
CA THR A 665 -22.10 14.01 15.64
C THR A 665 -23.55 13.70 15.26
N THR A 666 -24.54 14.22 16.00
CA THR A 666 -25.96 13.92 15.75
C THR A 666 -26.58 14.89 14.73
N THR A 667 -26.86 14.42 13.51
CA THR A 667 -27.51 15.24 12.46
C THR A 667 -28.92 15.67 12.88
N LYS A 668 -29.18 16.98 12.90
CA LYS A 668 -30.52 17.55 13.14
C LYS A 668 -31.32 17.53 11.84
N CYS A 669 -32.60 17.15 11.89
CA CYS A 669 -33.46 17.13 10.72
C CYS A 669 -34.09 18.50 10.45
N HIS A 670 -33.89 19.01 9.24
CA HIS A 670 -34.34 20.33 8.77
C HIS A 670 -35.03 20.27 7.40
N LEU A 671 -34.78 19.23 6.59
CA LEU A 671 -35.38 19.06 5.28
C LEU A 671 -36.87 18.70 5.37
N PRO A 672 -37.71 19.26 4.48
CA PRO A 672 -39.11 18.89 4.38
C PRO A 672 -39.28 17.49 3.76
N PRO A 673 -40.27 16.69 4.23
CA PRO A 673 -40.54 15.38 3.65
C PRO A 673 -41.07 15.49 2.21
N ILE A 674 -40.71 14.50 1.39
CA ILE A 674 -41.11 14.41 -0.03
C ILE A 674 -42.63 14.45 -0.20
N GLN A 675 -43.13 15.31 -1.09
CA GLN A 675 -44.56 15.38 -1.41
C GLN A 675 -44.83 14.69 -2.76
N ARG A 676 -45.79 13.76 -2.82
CA ARG A 676 -46.17 13.06 -4.07
C ARG A 676 -46.91 13.98 -5.06
N GLY A 677 -46.19 14.90 -5.70
CA GLY A 677 -46.63 15.72 -6.82
C GLY A 677 -46.35 15.07 -8.19
N GLN A 678 -47.03 15.54 -9.24
CA GLN A 678 -46.83 15.07 -10.63
C GLN A 678 -45.86 15.94 -11.45
N HIS A 679 -45.26 16.98 -10.86
CA HIS A 679 -44.39 17.93 -11.55
C HIS A 679 -42.98 17.88 -10.95
N HIS A 680 -42.03 17.30 -11.70
CA HIS A 680 -40.60 17.43 -11.41
C HIS A 680 -40.13 18.86 -11.66
N VAL A 681 -39.09 19.29 -10.95
CA VAL A 681 -38.55 20.66 -11.06
C VAL A 681 -37.76 20.83 -12.36
N PHE A 682 -37.16 19.75 -12.86
CA PHE A 682 -36.53 19.66 -14.16
C PHE A 682 -37.25 18.62 -15.04
N SER A 683 -37.27 18.82 -16.36
CA SER A 683 -37.84 17.84 -17.30
C SER A 683 -37.08 16.51 -17.22
N ALA A 684 -37.78 15.38 -17.37
CA ALA A 684 -37.14 14.06 -17.49
C ALA A 684 -36.23 13.93 -18.74
N GLU A 685 -36.24 14.92 -19.63
CA GLU A 685 -35.30 15.06 -20.75
C GLU A 685 -33.97 15.73 -20.35
N HIS A 686 -33.84 16.25 -19.13
CA HIS A 686 -32.62 16.85 -18.59
C HIS A 686 -31.97 15.91 -17.59
N THR A 687 -30.78 15.46 -17.92
CA THR A 687 -29.93 14.64 -17.04
C THR A 687 -29.15 15.53 -16.08
N THR A 688 -28.65 14.99 -14.97
CA THR A 688 -27.71 15.70 -14.06
C THR A 688 -26.49 16.26 -14.81
N ARG A 689 -26.10 15.62 -15.91
CA ARG A 689 -25.06 16.07 -16.85
C ARG A 689 -25.40 17.37 -17.58
N ASP A 690 -26.67 17.66 -17.85
CA ASP A 690 -27.12 18.92 -18.44
C ASP A 690 -27.05 20.07 -17.44
N ILE A 691 -27.39 19.80 -16.16
CA ILE A 691 -27.20 20.74 -15.04
C ILE A 691 -25.70 21.06 -14.89
N LEU A 692 -24.85 20.04 -14.84
CA LEU A 692 -23.38 20.18 -14.79
C LEU A 692 -22.83 20.96 -15.99
N SER A 693 -23.30 20.67 -17.21
CA SER A 693 -22.86 21.33 -18.43
C SER A 693 -23.29 22.81 -18.49
N LEU A 694 -24.45 23.18 -17.94
CA LEU A 694 -24.84 24.58 -17.85
C LEU A 694 -24.00 25.32 -16.78
N MET A 695 -23.83 24.73 -15.60
CA MET A 695 -23.12 25.37 -14.50
C MET A 695 -21.63 25.59 -14.80
N ALA A 696 -20.98 24.66 -15.51
CA ALA A 696 -19.63 24.87 -16.04
C ALA A 696 -19.53 26.09 -16.97
N GLN A 697 -20.55 26.34 -17.81
CA GLN A 697 -20.61 27.54 -18.66
C GLN A 697 -20.84 28.82 -17.84
N VAL A 698 -21.66 28.77 -16.79
CA VAL A 698 -21.88 29.89 -15.86
C VAL A 698 -20.59 30.28 -15.12
N GLN A 699 -19.73 29.31 -14.81
CA GLN A 699 -18.39 29.54 -14.25
C GLN A 699 -17.33 29.95 -15.29
N GLY A 700 -17.70 30.06 -16.57
CA GLY A 700 -16.80 30.49 -17.66
C GLY A 700 -15.85 29.40 -18.19
N LEU A 701 -16.15 28.12 -17.93
CA LEU A 701 -15.31 26.98 -18.31
C LEU A 701 -15.88 26.23 -19.53
N ASN A 702 -15.02 25.91 -20.50
CA ASN A 702 -15.39 25.11 -21.68
C ASN A 702 -15.32 23.61 -21.37
N MET A 703 -16.45 22.91 -21.48
CA MET A 703 -16.55 21.45 -21.26
C MET A 703 -15.89 20.62 -22.38
N PRO A 704 -14.85 19.81 -22.09
CA PRO A 704 -14.42 18.75 -22.99
C PRO A 704 -15.39 17.57 -22.91
N LYS A 705 -15.84 17.02 -24.05
CA LYS A 705 -16.66 15.79 -24.09
C LYS A 705 -15.84 14.56 -23.67
N SER A 706 -15.71 14.34 -22.36
CA SER A 706 -15.15 13.11 -21.82
C SER A 706 -16.24 12.06 -21.68
N SER A 707 -16.31 11.13 -22.63
CA SER A 707 -17.06 9.89 -22.43
C SER A 707 -16.17 8.87 -21.70
N MET A 708 -16.74 8.04 -20.82
CA MET A 708 -16.05 6.84 -20.34
C MET A 708 -15.84 5.80 -21.45
N TYR A 709 -16.53 5.93 -22.58
CA TYR A 709 -16.56 4.93 -23.64
C TYR A 709 -15.43 5.13 -24.68
N LEU A 710 -14.65 4.08 -24.93
CA LEU A 710 -13.86 3.96 -26.16
C LEU A 710 -14.82 3.79 -27.36
N PRO A 711 -14.56 4.38 -28.54
CA PRO A 711 -15.44 4.24 -29.70
C PRO A 711 -15.40 2.81 -30.28
N VAL A 712 -16.14 1.89 -29.66
CA VAL A 712 -16.36 0.54 -30.19
C VAL A 712 -17.40 0.62 -31.31
N THR A 713 -16.98 0.34 -32.54
CA THR A 713 -17.88 0.09 -33.66
C THR A 713 -18.73 -1.16 -33.39
N PRO A 714 -20.07 -1.08 -33.34
CA PRO A 714 -20.90 -2.26 -33.15
C PRO A 714 -20.87 -3.13 -34.41
N ALA A 715 -20.25 -4.31 -34.32
CA ALA A 715 -20.29 -5.30 -35.37
C ALA A 715 -21.72 -5.89 -35.49
N MET A 716 -22.46 -5.36 -36.46
CA MET A 716 -23.72 -5.88 -37.02
C MET A 716 -24.97 -5.93 -36.12
N ASN A 717 -25.93 -5.06 -36.46
CA ASN A 717 -27.26 -5.53 -36.86
C ASN A 717 -27.91 -4.59 -37.89
N LYS A 718 -27.50 -4.68 -39.17
CA LYS A 718 -28.02 -3.86 -40.28
C LYS A 718 -29.38 -4.37 -40.77
N LEU A 719 -30.46 -4.19 -39.99
CA LEU A 719 -31.82 -4.44 -40.49
C LEU A 719 -32.92 -3.52 -39.94
N ARG A 720 -32.65 -2.20 -39.88
CA ARG A 720 -33.67 -1.18 -40.16
C ARG A 720 -33.04 0.12 -40.65
N ARG A 721 -33.29 0.46 -41.92
CA ARG A 721 -32.89 1.75 -42.52
C ARG A 721 -33.91 2.83 -42.16
N SER A 722 -33.48 3.90 -41.49
CA SER A 722 -33.96 5.26 -41.77
C SER A 722 -33.11 6.28 -40.99
N LEU A 723 -32.76 7.39 -41.67
CA LEU A 723 -32.12 8.59 -41.12
C LEU A 723 -30.61 8.49 -40.78
N ASN A 724 -29.80 8.41 -41.83
CA ASN A 724 -28.41 8.84 -41.79
C ASN A 724 -28.34 10.37 -41.65
N LEU A 725 -27.47 10.89 -40.76
CA LEU A 725 -26.85 12.21 -40.91
C LEU A 725 -25.42 12.14 -40.38
N LEU A 726 -24.46 11.94 -41.29
CA LEU A 726 -23.06 12.37 -41.20
C LEU A 726 -22.38 12.10 -42.56
N GLU A 727 -22.23 13.15 -43.36
CA GLU A 727 -21.22 13.22 -44.42
C GLU A 727 -20.30 14.38 -44.08
N VAL A 728 -18.98 14.14 -44.11
CA VAL A 728 -17.95 15.16 -43.93
C VAL A 728 -16.98 15.09 -45.11
N PRO A 729 -16.92 16.12 -45.95
CA PRO A 729 -15.79 16.36 -46.85
C PRO A 729 -14.88 17.44 -46.26
N HIS A 730 -13.57 17.17 -46.22
CA HIS A 730 -12.54 18.16 -45.91
C HIS A 730 -12.36 19.16 -47.08
N LEU A 731 -12.06 20.44 -46.80
CA LEU A 731 -10.94 21.23 -47.39
C LEU A 731 -11.04 22.77 -47.17
N GLN A 732 -9.87 23.36 -46.87
CA GLN A 732 -9.32 24.68 -47.26
C GLN A 732 -10.13 26.01 -47.23
N HIS A 733 -9.45 27.02 -46.65
CA HIS A 733 -9.46 28.49 -46.89
C HIS A 733 -10.68 29.22 -47.50
N GLY A 734 -11.08 30.32 -46.83
CA GLY A 734 -11.69 31.50 -47.48
C GLY A 734 -12.99 31.99 -46.81
N PRO A 735 -13.16 33.30 -46.55
CA PRO A 735 -14.27 33.78 -45.73
C PRO A 735 -15.47 34.25 -46.56
N HIS A 736 -16.66 33.66 -46.34
CA HIS A 736 -17.92 34.38 -46.57
C HIS A 736 -19.01 33.92 -45.59
N ALA A 737 -19.41 34.83 -44.70
CA ALA A 737 -20.44 34.59 -43.71
C ALA A 737 -21.85 34.53 -44.35
N LYS A 738 -22.56 33.42 -44.13
CA LYS A 738 -24.02 33.38 -44.04
C LYS A 738 -24.42 32.49 -42.88
N GLN A 739 -25.35 32.99 -42.06
CA GLN A 739 -25.74 32.38 -40.79
C GLN A 739 -26.42 31.02 -41.00
N GLN A 740 -25.85 29.96 -40.41
CA GLN A 740 -26.62 28.81 -39.95
C GLN A 740 -26.82 28.95 -38.45
N LYS A 741 -28.06 28.74 -37.98
CA LYS A 741 -28.39 28.81 -36.56
C LYS A 741 -27.69 27.68 -35.81
N LEU A 742 -26.80 28.04 -34.90
CA LEU A 742 -26.36 27.16 -33.84
C LEU A 742 -27.58 26.88 -32.94
N HIS A 743 -27.87 25.61 -32.64
CA HIS A 743 -28.77 25.29 -31.54
C HIS A 743 -28.04 25.67 -30.24
N SER A 744 -28.47 26.76 -29.60
CA SER A 744 -27.93 27.18 -28.31
C SER A 744 -28.42 26.24 -27.22
N ALA A 745 -27.52 25.75 -26.37
CA ALA A 745 -27.83 25.03 -25.14
C ALA A 745 -28.34 26.00 -24.05
N ALA A 746 -29.40 26.74 -24.37
CA ALA A 746 -30.06 27.68 -23.48
C ALA A 746 -31.40 27.10 -23.03
N ASP A 747 -31.66 27.25 -21.74
CA ASP A 747 -32.90 26.99 -21.01
C ASP A 747 -33.03 25.63 -20.29
N LEU A 748 -32.17 25.39 -19.28
CA LEU A 748 -32.76 24.97 -18.00
C LEU A 748 -33.60 26.14 -17.48
N HIS A 749 -34.90 25.94 -17.31
CA HIS A 749 -35.87 26.95 -16.87
C HIS A 749 -35.73 27.29 -15.38
N LEU A 750 -34.53 27.73 -14.95
CA LEU A 750 -34.30 28.24 -13.60
C LEU A 750 -35.23 29.42 -13.31
N PRO A 751 -35.83 29.48 -12.10
CA PRO A 751 -36.63 30.64 -11.68
C PRO A 751 -35.82 31.93 -11.85
N ARG A 752 -36.45 32.99 -12.38
CA ARG A 752 -35.81 34.30 -12.54
C ARG A 752 -36.56 35.40 -11.81
N ASP A 753 -35.80 36.28 -11.17
CA ASP A 753 -36.32 37.47 -10.50
C ASP A 753 -36.77 38.55 -11.51
N SER A 754 -37.33 39.65 -11.00
CA SER A 754 -37.75 40.78 -11.82
C SER A 754 -36.61 41.55 -12.50
N GLN A 755 -35.34 41.19 -12.24
CA GLN A 755 -34.14 41.73 -12.87
C GLN A 755 -33.50 40.76 -13.88
N GLY A 756 -34.00 39.52 -13.97
CA GLY A 756 -33.52 38.47 -14.87
C GLY A 756 -32.41 37.58 -14.31
N ASN A 757 -32.07 37.72 -13.02
CA ASN A 757 -31.13 36.87 -12.29
C ASN A 757 -31.84 35.63 -11.75
N THR A 758 -31.10 34.58 -11.34
CA THR A 758 -31.68 33.39 -10.70
C THR A 758 -32.38 33.75 -9.38
N ASP A 759 -33.66 33.42 -9.26
CA ASP A 759 -34.46 33.62 -8.05
C ASP A 759 -34.24 32.46 -7.07
N PHE A 760 -33.27 32.65 -6.19
CA PHE A 760 -32.93 31.73 -5.10
C PHE A 760 -34.06 31.55 -4.09
N ALA A 761 -34.93 32.55 -3.88
CA ALA A 761 -36.05 32.42 -2.95
C ALA A 761 -37.12 31.48 -3.51
N THR A 762 -37.36 31.50 -4.82
CA THR A 762 -38.22 30.52 -5.49
C THR A 762 -37.59 29.12 -5.49
N LEU A 763 -36.27 28.97 -5.69
CA LEU A 763 -35.59 27.66 -5.55
C LEU A 763 -35.71 27.07 -4.13
N VAL A 764 -35.49 27.88 -3.09
CA VAL A 764 -35.66 27.45 -1.69
C VAL A 764 -37.11 27.11 -1.37
N LYS A 765 -38.08 27.79 -2.01
CA LYS A 765 -39.49 27.39 -1.92
C LYS A 765 -39.75 26.04 -2.61
N GLN A 766 -39.19 25.82 -3.80
CA GLN A 766 -39.33 24.57 -4.55
C GLN A 766 -38.77 23.36 -3.78
N LEU A 767 -37.73 23.54 -2.96
CA LEU A 767 -37.20 22.48 -2.08
C LEU A 767 -38.26 21.86 -1.13
N LYS A 768 -39.33 22.62 -0.80
CA LYS A 768 -40.47 22.17 0.01
C LYS A 768 -41.53 21.39 -0.76
N GLU A 769 -41.49 21.45 -2.09
CA GLU A 769 -42.50 20.91 -3.01
C GLU A 769 -41.91 19.77 -3.89
N CYS A 770 -40.67 19.35 -3.65
CA CYS A 770 -39.97 18.30 -4.41
C CYS A 770 -40.67 16.92 -4.35
N PRO A 771 -40.83 16.23 -5.50
CA PRO A 771 -41.42 14.89 -5.57
C PRO A 771 -40.41 13.74 -5.43
N THR A 772 -39.10 14.00 -5.47
CA THR A 772 -38.04 13.00 -5.26
C THR A 772 -36.85 13.56 -4.48
N LEU A 773 -36.01 12.68 -3.93
CA LEU A 773 -34.71 13.06 -3.34
C LEU A 773 -33.73 13.61 -4.40
N GLN A 774 -33.86 13.18 -5.66
CA GLN A 774 -33.06 13.69 -6.78
C GLN A 774 -33.37 15.16 -7.05
N ASP A 775 -34.66 15.54 -7.11
CA ASP A 775 -35.08 16.94 -7.24
C ASP A 775 -34.52 17.82 -6.10
N GLN A 776 -34.45 17.30 -4.86
CA GLN A 776 -33.84 18.00 -3.73
C GLN A 776 -32.32 18.15 -3.89
N ALA A 777 -31.61 17.09 -4.31
CA ALA A 777 -30.17 17.13 -4.54
C ALA A 777 -29.78 18.09 -5.66
N ASP A 778 -30.54 18.12 -6.75
CA ASP A 778 -30.27 19.01 -7.88
C ASP A 778 -30.46 20.49 -7.49
N ILE A 779 -31.50 20.83 -6.70
CA ILE A 779 -31.66 22.19 -6.15
C ILE A 779 -30.51 22.54 -5.19
N LEU A 780 -30.17 21.65 -4.24
CA LEU A 780 -29.08 21.90 -3.28
C LEU A 780 -27.72 22.02 -3.97
N TYR A 781 -27.48 21.26 -5.06
CA TYR A 781 -26.27 21.38 -5.87
C TYR A 781 -26.17 22.75 -6.57
N ILE A 782 -27.29 23.24 -7.13
CA ILE A 782 -27.35 24.59 -7.72
C ILE A 782 -27.06 25.65 -6.66
N LEU A 783 -27.62 25.52 -5.45
CA LEU A 783 -27.33 26.43 -4.34
C LEU A 783 -25.85 26.36 -3.92
N TYR A 784 -25.29 25.16 -3.76
CA TYR A 784 -23.88 24.94 -3.43
C TYR A 784 -22.94 25.62 -4.43
N ILE A 785 -23.16 25.41 -5.73
CA ILE A 785 -22.32 25.98 -6.80
C ILE A 785 -22.48 27.50 -6.94
N MET A 786 -23.67 28.05 -6.72
CA MET A 786 -23.95 29.49 -6.91
C MET A 786 -23.77 30.36 -5.65
N LYS A 787 -23.78 29.76 -4.46
CA LYS A 787 -23.72 30.48 -3.16
C LYS A 787 -22.65 29.98 -2.20
N GLY A 788 -22.12 28.78 -2.38
CA GLY A 788 -21.21 28.12 -1.45
C GLY A 788 -21.91 27.21 -0.44
N ALA A 789 -21.12 26.33 0.20
CA ALA A 789 -21.61 25.32 1.14
C ALA A 789 -22.24 25.91 2.41
N ASP A 790 -21.67 27.02 2.89
CA ASP A 790 -22.02 27.64 4.17
C ASP A 790 -23.16 28.66 4.03
N TRP A 791 -23.79 28.76 2.85
CA TRP A 791 -24.89 29.69 2.62
C TRP A 791 -26.16 29.29 3.42
N PRO A 792 -26.76 30.18 4.22
CA PRO A 792 -27.93 29.85 5.03
C PRO A 792 -29.21 29.78 4.21
N VAL A 793 -29.95 28.67 4.38
CA VAL A 793 -31.24 28.39 3.76
C VAL A 793 -32.36 28.55 4.79
N GLU A 794 -33.23 29.54 4.60
CA GLU A 794 -34.36 29.81 5.51
C GLU A 794 -35.57 28.90 5.21
N LEU A 795 -35.56 27.67 5.73
CA LEU A 795 -36.68 26.74 5.56
C LEU A 795 -37.89 27.07 6.46
N SER A 796 -37.68 27.65 7.64
CA SER A 796 -38.77 27.95 8.60
C SER A 796 -39.47 29.31 8.38
N GLY A 797 -38.91 30.16 7.51
CA GLY A 797 -39.35 31.54 7.28
C GLY A 797 -38.39 32.58 7.87
N PRO A 798 -38.56 33.86 7.53
CA PRO A 798 -37.59 34.90 7.84
C PRO A 798 -37.45 35.14 9.35
N GLY A 799 -36.21 35.05 9.85
CA GLY A 799 -35.88 35.35 11.25
C GLY A 799 -35.97 34.19 12.24
N GLN A 800 -36.05 32.93 11.79
CA GLN A 800 -36.02 31.73 12.66
C GLN A 800 -34.73 30.89 12.56
N GLY A 801 -33.64 31.48 12.09
CA GLY A 801 -32.37 30.80 11.84
C GLY A 801 -32.34 30.09 10.48
N GLY A 802 -31.24 30.26 9.74
CA GLY A 802 -30.99 29.58 8.47
C GLY A 802 -30.07 28.37 8.65
N VAL A 803 -30.31 27.30 7.90
CA VAL A 803 -29.50 26.07 7.93
C VAL A 803 -28.58 26.06 6.72
N SER A 804 -27.29 25.74 6.88
CA SER A 804 -26.35 25.79 5.75
C SER A 804 -26.70 24.76 4.65
N VAL A 805 -26.33 25.05 3.40
CA VAL A 805 -26.46 24.09 2.29
C VAL A 805 -25.70 22.79 2.60
N ARG A 806 -24.55 22.86 3.30
CA ARG A 806 -23.81 21.66 3.78
C ARG A 806 -24.67 20.80 4.70
N CYS A 807 -25.27 21.36 5.75
CA CYS A 807 -26.11 20.61 6.69
C CYS A 807 -27.31 19.95 5.98
N LEU A 808 -27.94 20.63 5.01
CA LEU A 808 -29.04 20.06 4.22
C LEU A 808 -28.56 18.93 3.29
N LEU A 809 -27.37 19.05 2.69
CA LEU A 809 -26.78 17.98 1.89
C LEU A 809 -26.37 16.77 2.75
N GLU A 810 -25.91 16.98 3.99
CA GLU A 810 -25.62 15.91 4.95
C GLU A 810 -26.88 15.18 5.42
N GLU A 811 -27.97 15.90 5.65
CA GLU A 811 -29.27 15.28 5.91
C GLU A 811 -29.77 14.49 4.71
N LEU A 812 -29.68 15.06 3.49
CA LEU A 812 -30.08 14.38 2.26
C LEU A 812 -29.23 13.14 1.98
N TYR A 813 -27.95 13.17 2.33
CA TYR A 813 -27.05 12.02 2.29
C TYR A 813 -27.55 10.86 3.17
N VAL A 814 -27.95 11.16 4.41
CA VAL A 814 -28.53 10.16 5.33
C VAL A 814 -29.86 9.61 4.78
N GLN A 815 -30.72 10.46 4.23
CA GLN A 815 -31.99 10.05 3.62
C GLN A 815 -31.78 9.16 2.38
N ALA A 816 -30.88 9.54 1.47
CA ALA A 816 -30.53 8.74 0.29
C ALA A 816 -29.92 7.38 0.67
N GLY A 817 -29.15 7.34 1.77
CA GLY A 817 -28.60 6.12 2.35
C GLY A 817 -29.67 5.19 2.92
N ALA A 818 -30.61 5.72 3.69
CA ALA A 818 -31.77 4.97 4.19
C ALA A 818 -32.63 4.37 3.06
N CYS A 819 -32.79 5.12 1.96
CA CYS A 819 -33.47 4.64 0.75
C CYS A 819 -32.62 3.73 -0.17
N LYS A 820 -31.33 3.52 0.15
CA LYS A 820 -30.37 2.72 -0.65
C LYS A 820 -30.28 3.17 -2.13
N GLU A 821 -30.41 4.48 -2.38
CA GLU A 821 -30.28 5.08 -3.72
C GLU A 821 -28.79 5.33 -4.06
N TRP A 822 -28.10 4.26 -4.47
CA TRP A 822 -26.63 4.23 -4.58
C TRP A 822 -26.01 5.24 -5.56
N GLY A 823 -26.73 5.60 -6.64
CA GLY A 823 -26.29 6.65 -7.56
C GLY A 823 -26.34 8.04 -6.92
N LEU A 824 -27.43 8.32 -6.19
CA LEU A 824 -27.67 9.59 -5.52
C LEU A 824 -26.71 9.80 -4.34
N ILE A 825 -26.47 8.76 -3.52
CA ILE A 825 -25.53 8.89 -2.39
C ILE A 825 -24.08 9.09 -2.87
N ARG A 826 -23.67 8.48 -3.99
CA ARG A 826 -22.39 8.78 -4.65
C ARG A 826 -22.31 10.23 -5.10
N TYR A 827 -23.35 10.74 -5.75
CA TYR A 827 -23.43 12.12 -6.20
C TYR A 827 -23.32 13.11 -5.03
N ILE A 828 -24.12 12.94 -3.97
CA ILE A 828 -24.08 13.79 -2.78
C ILE A 828 -22.72 13.68 -2.04
N SER A 829 -22.13 12.48 -1.96
CA SER A 829 -20.77 12.30 -1.42
C SER A 829 -19.73 13.07 -2.23
N GLY A 830 -19.90 13.14 -3.55
CA GLY A 830 -19.10 13.94 -4.46
C GLY A 830 -19.17 15.43 -4.14
N ILE A 831 -20.38 15.97 -3.94
CA ILE A 831 -20.64 17.38 -3.60
C ILE A 831 -20.04 17.74 -2.24
N LEU A 832 -20.24 16.88 -1.24
CA LEU A 832 -19.71 17.07 0.13
C LEU A 832 -18.20 16.79 0.26
N HIS A 833 -17.51 16.39 -0.82
CA HIS A 833 -16.12 15.94 -0.79
C HIS A 833 -15.83 14.83 0.27
N LYS A 834 -16.82 13.97 0.55
CA LYS A 834 -16.70 12.89 1.55
C LYS A 834 -15.59 11.91 1.15
N ARG A 835 -14.72 11.61 2.12
CA ARG A 835 -13.62 10.66 1.99
C ARG A 835 -13.94 9.33 2.68
N VAL A 836 -13.56 8.20 2.10
CA VAL A 836 -13.52 6.91 2.83
C VAL A 836 -12.40 6.97 3.86
N GLU A 837 -12.71 6.74 5.14
CA GLU A 837 -11.72 6.88 6.23
C GLU A 837 -10.45 6.06 5.99
N VAL A 838 -10.60 4.80 5.57
CA VAL A 838 -9.51 3.83 5.33
C VAL A 838 -8.84 3.95 3.95
N LEU A 839 -9.01 5.07 3.24
CA LEU A 839 -8.52 5.24 1.87
C LEU A 839 -6.99 5.30 1.77
N ALA A 840 -6.33 5.92 2.75
CA ALA A 840 -4.87 6.05 2.75
C ALA A 840 -4.19 4.71 3.09
N GLU A 841 -4.82 3.94 3.97
CA GLU A 841 -4.49 2.57 4.35
C GLU A 841 -4.69 1.64 3.14
N ALA A 842 -5.82 1.72 2.44
CA ALA A 842 -6.06 0.96 1.21
C ALA A 842 -5.05 1.30 0.09
N CYS A 843 -4.66 2.56 -0.05
CA CYS A 843 -3.60 3.00 -0.95
C CYS A 843 -2.23 2.41 -0.54
N THR A 844 -1.94 2.42 0.77
CA THR A 844 -0.74 1.84 1.37
C THR A 844 -0.68 0.33 1.12
N ASP A 845 -1.75 -0.42 1.38
CA ASP A 845 -1.84 -1.87 1.15
C ASP A 845 -1.49 -2.21 -0.30
N LEU A 846 -2.08 -1.50 -1.27
CA LEU A 846 -1.83 -1.76 -2.69
C LEU A 846 -0.38 -1.49 -3.09
N ILE A 847 0.17 -0.34 -2.66
CA ILE A 847 1.56 0.02 -2.95
C ILE A 847 2.52 -0.95 -2.24
N SER A 848 2.19 -1.40 -1.03
CA SER A 848 2.95 -2.42 -0.30
C SER A 848 3.13 -3.70 -1.13
N HIS A 849 2.06 -4.19 -1.74
CA HIS A 849 2.10 -5.39 -2.59
C HIS A 849 2.74 -5.16 -3.97
N HIS A 850 3.54 -4.10 -4.12
CA HIS A 850 4.21 -3.67 -5.36
C HIS A 850 3.22 -3.35 -6.49
N LYS A 851 2.11 -2.70 -6.16
CA LYS A 851 1.13 -2.18 -7.13
C LYS A 851 1.16 -0.66 -7.14
N GLN A 852 1.76 -0.08 -8.19
CA GLN A 852 1.58 1.35 -8.48
C GLN A 852 0.11 1.62 -8.82
N LEU A 853 -0.42 2.76 -8.43
CA LEU A 853 -1.80 3.13 -8.74
C LEU A 853 -1.83 4.27 -9.75
N THR A 854 -2.86 4.33 -10.58
CA THR A 854 -3.23 5.57 -11.29
C THR A 854 -4.71 5.87 -11.12
N VAL A 855 -5.01 7.15 -10.95
CA VAL A 855 -6.38 7.68 -10.84
C VAL A 855 -6.64 8.69 -11.96
N GLY A 856 -7.91 8.89 -12.30
CA GLY A 856 -8.30 9.59 -13.52
C GLY A 856 -8.21 8.71 -14.77
N LEU A 857 -8.58 9.28 -15.93
CA LEU A 857 -8.58 8.59 -17.23
C LEU A 857 -7.39 9.02 -18.09
N PRO A 858 -6.73 8.10 -18.83
CA PRO A 858 -5.62 8.45 -19.71
C PRO A 858 -6.04 9.31 -20.92
N PRO A 859 -5.09 10.01 -21.57
CA PRO A 859 -3.67 10.10 -21.21
C PRO A 859 -3.39 11.15 -20.11
N GLU A 860 -2.12 11.22 -19.66
CA GLU A 860 -1.62 12.35 -18.85
C GLU A 860 -1.91 13.70 -19.54
N PRO A 861 -2.20 14.79 -18.80
CA PRO A 861 -2.11 14.95 -17.34
C PRO A 861 -3.39 14.61 -16.57
N ARG A 862 -4.40 14.01 -17.24
CA ARG A 862 -5.67 13.61 -16.59
C ARG A 862 -5.51 12.37 -15.73
N GLU A 863 -4.73 11.41 -16.21
CA GLU A 863 -4.24 10.32 -15.38
C GLU A 863 -3.12 10.84 -14.46
N ARG A 864 -3.20 10.53 -13.16
CA ARG A 864 -2.16 10.84 -12.17
C ARG A 864 -1.63 9.53 -11.58
N VAL A 865 -0.30 9.39 -11.54
CA VAL A 865 0.37 8.19 -11.00
C VAL A 865 0.69 8.39 -9.52
N ILE A 866 0.30 7.42 -8.70
CA ILE A 866 0.64 7.33 -7.27
C ILE A 866 1.68 6.21 -7.13
N THR A 867 2.90 6.59 -6.75
CA THR A 867 4.06 5.68 -6.64
C THR A 867 4.53 5.42 -5.21
N VAL A 868 4.08 6.26 -4.27
CA VAL A 868 4.31 6.17 -2.82
C VAL A 868 2.99 6.42 -2.11
N PRO A 869 2.76 5.88 -0.90
CA PRO A 869 1.53 6.16 -0.17
C PRO A 869 1.50 7.65 0.24
N LEU A 870 0.34 8.30 0.06
CA LEU A 870 0.17 9.73 0.29
C LEU A 870 -0.59 10.01 1.61
N PRO A 871 -0.40 11.18 2.23
CA PRO A 871 -1.26 11.65 3.32
C PRO A 871 -2.75 11.65 2.92
N PRO A 872 -3.69 11.42 3.87
CA PRO A 872 -5.12 11.30 3.56
C PRO A 872 -5.73 12.52 2.84
N GLU A 873 -5.27 13.73 3.15
CA GLU A 873 -5.75 14.96 2.48
C GLU A 873 -5.18 15.08 1.05
N GLU A 874 -3.86 14.93 0.87
CA GLU A 874 -3.22 14.98 -0.44
C GLU A 874 -3.78 13.94 -1.40
N LEU A 875 -4.05 12.72 -0.90
CA LEU A 875 -4.67 11.65 -1.66
C LEU A 875 -6.10 12.01 -2.10
N ASN A 876 -6.90 12.61 -1.21
CA ASN A 876 -8.26 13.04 -1.52
C ASN A 876 -8.25 14.14 -2.59
N THR A 877 -7.47 15.21 -2.40
CA THR A 877 -7.31 16.30 -3.37
C THR A 877 -6.88 15.76 -4.73
N LEU A 878 -5.89 14.86 -4.79
CA LEU A 878 -5.38 14.28 -6.04
C LEU A 878 -6.46 13.46 -6.77
N ILE A 879 -7.31 12.71 -6.06
CA ILE A 879 -8.42 11.94 -6.66
C ILE A 879 -9.49 12.86 -7.25
N TYR A 880 -9.88 13.92 -6.54
CA TYR A 880 -10.85 14.90 -7.06
C TYR A 880 -10.27 15.68 -8.25
N GLU A 881 -9.01 16.12 -8.20
CA GLU A 881 -8.31 16.75 -9.35
C GLU A 881 -8.29 15.84 -10.59
N ALA A 882 -7.94 14.55 -10.43
CA ALA A 882 -7.84 13.59 -11.54
C ALA A 882 -9.21 13.20 -12.12
N SER A 883 -10.28 13.30 -11.32
CA SER A 883 -11.66 13.05 -11.75
C SER A 883 -12.25 14.22 -12.54
N GLY A 884 -11.71 15.44 -12.35
CA GLY A 884 -12.09 16.63 -13.11
C GLY A 884 -13.46 17.16 -12.71
N GLN A 885 -14.39 17.24 -13.67
CA GLN A 885 -15.71 17.85 -13.47
C GLN A 885 -16.79 16.83 -13.04
N ASP A 886 -16.50 15.53 -13.06
CA ASP A 886 -17.43 14.51 -12.57
C ASP A 886 -17.02 14.07 -11.16
N ILE A 887 -17.62 14.76 -10.19
CA ILE A 887 -17.43 14.53 -8.74
C ILE A 887 -17.82 13.11 -8.31
N SER A 888 -18.63 12.40 -9.08
CA SER A 888 -19.10 11.05 -8.77
C SER A 888 -18.03 10.00 -9.13
N ILE A 889 -17.21 10.28 -10.14
CA ILE A 889 -16.02 9.46 -10.48
C ILE A 889 -15.01 9.46 -9.33
N ALA A 890 -14.85 10.58 -8.62
CA ALA A 890 -13.95 10.65 -7.46
C ALA A 890 -14.37 9.66 -6.37
N VAL A 891 -15.66 9.60 -6.04
CA VAL A 891 -16.22 8.67 -5.05
C VAL A 891 -16.07 7.21 -5.51
N LEU A 892 -16.38 6.90 -6.77
CA LEU A 892 -16.22 5.56 -7.31
C LEU A 892 -14.74 5.13 -7.41
N THR A 893 -13.82 6.07 -7.63
CA THR A 893 -12.37 5.83 -7.58
C THR A 893 -11.94 5.41 -6.17
N GLN A 894 -12.42 6.10 -5.12
CA GLN A 894 -12.16 5.73 -3.72
C GLN A 894 -12.71 4.34 -3.39
N GLU A 895 -13.95 4.02 -3.80
CA GLU A 895 -14.52 2.69 -3.64
C GLU A 895 -13.67 1.59 -4.26
N ILE A 896 -13.28 1.76 -5.53
CA ILE A 896 -12.51 0.75 -6.26
C ILE A 896 -11.12 0.58 -5.64
N MET A 897 -10.48 1.65 -5.15
CA MET A 897 -9.24 1.54 -4.38
C MET A 897 -9.42 0.65 -3.13
N VAL A 898 -10.47 0.86 -2.35
CA VAL A 898 -10.76 0.05 -1.16
C VAL A 898 -11.07 -1.40 -1.54
N TYR A 899 -11.85 -1.65 -2.60
CA TYR A 899 -12.13 -3.02 -3.06
C TYR A 899 -10.89 -3.73 -3.59
N LEU A 900 -10.01 -3.04 -4.32
CA LEU A 900 -8.71 -3.56 -4.74
C LEU A 900 -7.85 -3.92 -3.50
N ALA A 901 -7.82 -3.08 -2.47
CA ALA A 901 -7.09 -3.35 -1.23
C ALA A 901 -7.64 -4.57 -0.46
N MET A 902 -8.97 -4.71 -0.37
CA MET A 902 -9.60 -5.92 0.18
C MET A 902 -9.20 -7.18 -0.61
N TYR A 903 -9.13 -7.10 -1.94
CA TYR A 903 -8.74 -8.24 -2.76
C TYR A 903 -7.24 -8.54 -2.74
N VAL A 904 -6.36 -7.55 -2.60
CA VAL A 904 -4.91 -7.82 -2.53
C VAL A 904 -4.54 -8.51 -1.22
N ARG A 905 -5.19 -8.14 -0.11
CA ARG A 905 -5.08 -8.82 1.20
C ARG A 905 -5.63 -10.25 1.16
N SER A 906 -6.85 -10.43 0.66
CA SER A 906 -7.56 -11.73 0.73
C SER A 906 -7.25 -12.72 -0.40
N GLN A 907 -6.93 -12.21 -1.60
CA GLN A 907 -6.70 -13.01 -2.81
C GLN A 907 -5.55 -12.41 -3.66
N PRO A 908 -4.31 -12.27 -3.13
CA PRO A 908 -3.19 -11.62 -3.81
C PRO A 908 -2.89 -12.22 -5.20
N ALA A 909 -3.21 -13.50 -5.40
CA ALA A 909 -3.09 -14.19 -6.69
C ALA A 909 -3.92 -13.57 -7.83
N LEU A 910 -4.92 -12.72 -7.57
CA LEU A 910 -5.63 -11.95 -8.61
C LEU A 910 -4.73 -10.91 -9.28
N PHE A 911 -3.75 -10.38 -8.53
CA PHE A 911 -2.83 -9.31 -8.93
C PHE A 911 -1.48 -9.82 -9.43
N GLY A 912 -1.33 -11.15 -9.58
CA GLY A 912 -0.19 -11.72 -10.28
C GLY A 912 -0.08 -11.15 -11.68
N ASP A 913 1.16 -11.03 -12.17
CA ASP A 913 1.47 -10.53 -13.52
C ASP A 913 1.17 -9.03 -13.77
N MET A 914 0.87 -8.22 -12.73
CA MET A 914 0.49 -6.80 -12.85
C MET A 914 1.35 -5.93 -11.92
N LEU A 915 2.00 -4.86 -12.41
CA LEU A 915 2.73 -3.90 -11.56
C LEU A 915 1.96 -2.58 -11.33
N ARG A 916 1.06 -2.20 -12.24
CA ARG A 916 0.30 -0.94 -12.16
C ARG A 916 -1.21 -1.17 -12.31
N LEU A 917 -1.99 -0.66 -11.36
CA LEU A 917 -3.45 -0.70 -11.36
C LEU A 917 -3.98 0.65 -11.83
N ARG A 918 -4.50 0.68 -13.06
CA ARG A 918 -5.03 1.90 -13.68
C ARG A 918 -6.54 1.98 -13.40
N ILE A 919 -6.91 2.64 -12.31
CA ILE A 919 -8.28 2.58 -11.74
C ILE A 919 -9.30 3.11 -12.74
N GLY A 920 -8.98 4.20 -13.45
CA GLY A 920 -9.83 4.71 -14.53
C GLY A 920 -10.04 3.71 -15.68
N LEU A 921 -9.01 2.97 -16.11
CA LEU A 921 -9.17 1.92 -17.12
C LEU A 921 -9.99 0.72 -16.60
N ILE A 922 -9.83 0.37 -15.32
CA ILE A 922 -10.64 -0.66 -14.66
C ILE A 922 -12.13 -0.25 -14.68
N MET A 923 -12.44 1.00 -14.35
CA MET A 923 -13.81 1.55 -14.45
C MET A 923 -14.37 1.47 -15.88
N GLN A 924 -13.59 1.85 -16.90
CA GLN A 924 -14.01 1.75 -18.30
C GLN A 924 -14.29 0.31 -18.73
N VAL A 925 -13.47 -0.64 -18.28
CA VAL A 925 -13.68 -2.07 -18.52
C VAL A 925 -14.96 -2.56 -17.83
N MET A 926 -15.22 -2.15 -16.59
CA MET A 926 -16.44 -2.50 -15.86
C MET A 926 -17.70 -1.96 -16.59
N ALA A 927 -17.70 -0.70 -17.03
CA ALA A 927 -18.78 -0.12 -17.82
C ALA A 927 -18.97 -0.83 -19.18
N THR A 928 -17.87 -1.17 -19.86
CA THR A 928 -17.92 -1.85 -21.17
C THR A 928 -18.47 -3.27 -21.06
N GLU A 929 -18.08 -4.00 -20.01
CA GLU A 929 -18.61 -5.35 -19.75
C GLU A 929 -20.07 -5.33 -19.30
N LEU A 930 -20.51 -4.30 -18.56
CA LEU A 930 -21.94 -4.08 -18.30
C LEU A 930 -22.71 -3.79 -19.60
N ALA A 931 -22.21 -2.90 -20.47
CA ALA A 931 -22.84 -2.61 -21.76
C ALA A 931 -22.99 -3.88 -22.62
N ARG A 932 -21.95 -4.72 -22.66
CA ARG A 932 -21.97 -6.01 -23.37
C ARG A 932 -23.00 -6.98 -22.78
N SER A 933 -23.05 -7.14 -21.47
CA SER A 933 -23.91 -8.12 -20.79
C SER A 933 -25.38 -7.69 -20.71
N LEU A 934 -25.66 -6.38 -20.60
CA LEU A 934 -27.01 -5.82 -20.58
C LEU A 934 -27.57 -5.47 -21.97
N HIS A 935 -26.74 -5.59 -23.02
CA HIS A 935 -27.06 -5.20 -24.39
C HIS A 935 -27.57 -3.75 -24.54
N CYS A 936 -27.03 -2.83 -23.73
CA CYS A 936 -27.44 -1.43 -23.66
C CYS A 936 -26.40 -0.46 -24.25
N SER A 937 -26.74 0.82 -24.34
CA SER A 937 -25.76 1.85 -24.72
C SER A 937 -24.68 2.05 -23.64
N GLY A 938 -23.52 2.61 -24.03
CA GLY A 938 -22.44 2.91 -23.09
C GLY A 938 -22.79 3.97 -22.03
N GLU A 939 -23.77 4.84 -22.33
CA GLU A 939 -24.28 5.84 -21.38
C GLU A 939 -25.19 5.18 -20.34
N GLU A 940 -26.19 4.38 -20.77
CA GLU A 940 -27.00 3.54 -19.88
C GLU A 940 -26.15 2.60 -19.01
N ALA A 941 -25.07 2.05 -19.57
CA ALA A 941 -24.16 1.17 -18.83
C ALA A 941 -23.35 1.92 -17.75
N SER A 942 -23.06 3.20 -17.98
CA SER A 942 -22.38 4.06 -17.00
C SER A 942 -23.32 4.45 -15.86
N GLU A 943 -24.58 4.79 -16.16
CA GLU A 943 -25.63 5.01 -15.16
C GLU A 943 -25.93 3.72 -14.36
N SER A 944 -25.98 2.58 -15.05
CA SER A 944 -26.12 1.24 -14.45
C SER A 944 -24.95 0.92 -13.51
N LEU A 945 -23.71 1.32 -13.85
CA LEU A 945 -22.54 1.17 -13.00
C LEU A 945 -22.67 2.04 -11.74
N MET A 946 -23.02 3.32 -11.90
CA MET A 946 -23.17 4.27 -10.79
C MET A 946 -24.31 3.91 -9.81
N SER A 947 -25.28 3.10 -10.23
CA SER A 947 -26.41 2.64 -9.40
C SER A 947 -26.22 1.27 -8.75
N LEU A 948 -25.10 0.57 -8.98
CA LEU A 948 -24.81 -0.70 -8.28
C LEU A 948 -24.58 -0.47 -6.78
N SER A 949 -25.03 -1.41 -5.93
CA SER A 949 -24.64 -1.40 -4.52
C SER A 949 -23.12 -1.61 -4.35
N PRO A 950 -22.53 -1.20 -3.22
CA PRO A 950 -21.14 -1.50 -2.87
C PRO A 950 -20.73 -2.97 -3.11
N PHE A 951 -21.54 -3.93 -2.66
CA PHE A 951 -21.25 -5.35 -2.84
C PHE A 951 -21.31 -5.78 -4.32
N SER A 952 -22.30 -5.30 -5.09
CA SER A 952 -22.40 -5.59 -6.53
C SER A 952 -21.24 -4.98 -7.32
N MET A 953 -20.80 -3.76 -6.97
CA MET A 953 -19.63 -3.10 -7.55
C MET A 953 -18.35 -3.91 -7.28
N LYS A 954 -18.13 -4.27 -6.01
CA LYS A 954 -17.01 -5.12 -5.56
C LYS A 954 -17.03 -6.51 -6.22
N SER A 955 -18.22 -7.06 -6.47
CA SER A 955 -18.39 -8.35 -7.16
C SER A 955 -18.07 -8.25 -8.65
N LEU A 956 -18.52 -7.20 -9.35
CA LEU A 956 -18.15 -6.95 -10.75
C LEU A 956 -16.63 -6.88 -10.92
N LEU A 957 -15.96 -6.13 -10.04
CA LEU A 957 -14.49 -5.99 -10.03
C LEU A 957 -13.77 -7.35 -9.90
N HIS A 958 -14.27 -8.27 -9.07
CA HIS A 958 -13.68 -9.62 -8.93
C HIS A 958 -13.72 -10.41 -10.23
N HIS A 959 -14.83 -10.35 -10.96
CA HIS A 959 -14.99 -11.03 -12.24
C HIS A 959 -14.05 -10.45 -13.31
N ILE A 960 -13.85 -9.12 -13.33
CA ILE A 960 -12.86 -8.46 -14.19
C ILE A 960 -11.43 -8.91 -13.86
N LEU A 961 -11.03 -8.89 -12.58
CA LEU A 961 -9.66 -9.23 -12.17
C LEU A 961 -9.33 -10.72 -12.36
N SER A 962 -10.28 -11.62 -12.02
CA SER A 962 -10.15 -13.06 -12.24
C SER A 962 -10.19 -13.42 -13.74
N GLY A 963 -10.92 -12.63 -14.54
CA GLY A 963 -11.15 -12.87 -15.96
C GLY A 963 -12.06 -14.06 -16.24
N LYS A 964 -12.91 -14.44 -15.28
CA LYS A 964 -14.01 -15.41 -15.47
C LYS A 964 -15.12 -14.83 -16.36
N GLU A 965 -15.98 -15.69 -16.87
CA GLU A 965 -17.25 -15.30 -17.50
C GLU A 965 -18.34 -15.14 -16.42
N PHE A 966 -19.28 -14.22 -16.67
CA PHE A 966 -20.37 -13.90 -15.74
C PHE A 966 -21.59 -13.39 -16.49
N GLY A 967 -22.77 -13.65 -15.93
CA GLY A 967 -24.05 -13.13 -16.39
C GLY A 967 -24.46 -11.89 -15.60
N VAL A 968 -25.21 -11.00 -16.23
CA VAL A 968 -25.78 -9.80 -15.60
C VAL A 968 -27.24 -9.69 -16.02
N GLU A 969 -28.15 -9.57 -15.06
CA GLU A 969 -29.60 -9.49 -15.32
C GLU A 969 -30.20 -8.24 -14.65
N ARG A 970 -31.21 -7.64 -15.32
CA ARG A 970 -32.04 -6.59 -14.73
C ARG A 970 -33.23 -7.23 -14.00
N SER A 971 -33.19 -7.19 -12.68
CA SER A 971 -34.28 -7.65 -11.82
C SER A 971 -35.36 -6.56 -11.66
N MET A 972 -36.62 -6.93 -11.92
CA MET A 972 -37.77 -6.06 -11.67
C MET A 972 -38.10 -6.06 -10.17
N ARG A 973 -37.98 -4.90 -9.51
CA ARG A 973 -38.47 -4.73 -8.13
C ARG A 973 -40.02 -4.74 -8.10
N PRO A 974 -40.66 -5.14 -6.98
CA PRO A 974 -42.09 -4.98 -6.79
C PRO A 974 -42.53 -3.52 -6.89
N VAL A 975 -43.76 -3.28 -7.37
CA VAL A 975 -44.38 -1.96 -7.66
C VAL A 975 -44.52 -1.03 -6.42
N GLN A 976 -44.09 -1.48 -5.24
CA GLN A 976 -44.18 -0.75 -3.97
C GLN A 976 -42.85 -0.19 -3.47
N SER A 977 -41.71 -0.56 -4.08
CA SER A 977 -40.38 -0.02 -3.73
C SER A 977 -40.30 1.49 -4.03
N THR A 978 -39.78 2.27 -3.09
CA THR A 978 -39.63 3.73 -3.22
C THR A 978 -38.41 4.16 -4.04
N ALA A 979 -37.46 3.25 -4.27
CA ALA A 979 -36.28 3.50 -5.10
C ALA A 979 -36.61 3.53 -6.60
N THR A 980 -36.01 4.47 -7.32
CA THR A 980 -36.29 4.81 -8.72
C THR A 980 -35.52 3.96 -9.74
N SER A 981 -34.43 3.30 -9.33
CA SER A 981 -33.53 2.56 -10.22
C SER A 981 -33.79 1.03 -10.25
N PRO A 982 -33.69 0.37 -11.43
CA PRO A 982 -33.82 -1.09 -11.53
C PRO A 982 -32.66 -1.81 -10.84
N ALA A 983 -32.95 -2.93 -10.17
CA ALA A 983 -31.90 -3.72 -9.50
C ALA A 983 -31.13 -4.56 -10.53
N ILE A 984 -29.80 -4.58 -10.43
CA ILE A 984 -28.92 -5.38 -11.28
C ILE A 984 -28.34 -6.52 -10.43
N SER A 985 -28.50 -7.76 -10.87
CA SER A 985 -27.85 -8.93 -10.27
C SER A 985 -26.73 -9.45 -11.17
N ILE A 986 -25.64 -9.91 -10.54
CA ILE A 986 -24.46 -10.47 -11.20
C ILE A 986 -24.31 -11.92 -10.72
N HIS A 987 -24.22 -12.85 -11.67
CA HIS A 987 -24.16 -14.29 -11.39
C HIS A 987 -22.95 -14.93 -12.08
N GLU A 988 -22.24 -15.80 -11.36
CA GLU A 988 -21.13 -16.56 -11.92
C GLU A 988 -21.64 -17.59 -12.94
N LEU A 989 -21.11 -17.56 -14.16
CA LEU A 989 -21.31 -18.62 -15.14
C LEU A 989 -20.25 -19.71 -14.93
N GLY A 990 -20.62 -20.97 -15.18
CA GLY A 990 -19.74 -22.12 -14.97
C GLY A 990 -18.45 -22.07 -15.80
N HIS A 991 -17.47 -22.91 -15.47
CA HIS A 991 -16.15 -22.88 -16.11
C HIS A 991 -16.20 -23.31 -17.60
N THR A 992 -16.33 -22.34 -18.50
CA THR A 992 -16.32 -22.47 -19.96
C THR A 992 -14.95 -22.17 -20.59
N GLY A 993 -13.88 -22.05 -19.78
CA GLY A 993 -12.56 -21.63 -20.25
C GLY A 993 -11.38 -22.20 -19.47
N ALA A 994 -10.23 -22.18 -20.14
CA ALA A 994 -8.92 -22.61 -19.66
C ALA A 994 -8.51 -21.95 -18.33
N THR A 995 -8.03 -22.74 -17.37
CA THR A 995 -7.52 -22.23 -16.08
C THR A 995 -6.10 -21.64 -16.22
N LYS A 996 -5.62 -20.95 -15.17
CA LYS A 996 -4.29 -20.29 -15.13
C LYS A 996 -3.12 -21.16 -15.63
N THR A 997 -3.22 -22.48 -15.53
CA THR A 997 -2.21 -23.45 -15.97
C THR A 997 -2.02 -23.55 -17.48
N GLU A 998 -2.94 -23.05 -18.32
CA GLU A 998 -2.79 -23.09 -19.79
C GLU A 998 -2.00 -21.90 -20.38
N ARG A 999 -1.52 -20.97 -19.52
CA ARG A 999 -0.67 -19.84 -19.92
C ARG A 999 0.70 -20.25 -20.52
N THR A 1000 1.07 -21.53 -20.46
CA THR A 1000 2.39 -22.06 -20.81
C THR A 1000 2.59 -22.44 -22.28
N GLY A 1001 1.83 -21.85 -23.23
CA GLY A 1001 2.02 -22.07 -24.67
C GLY A 1001 3.47 -21.81 -25.15
N ILE A 1002 4.17 -20.83 -24.54
CA ILE A 1002 5.58 -20.52 -24.83
C ILE A 1002 6.54 -21.65 -24.42
N HIS A 1003 6.27 -22.34 -23.29
CA HIS A 1003 7.06 -23.50 -22.88
C HIS A 1003 6.89 -24.66 -23.85
N LYS A 1004 5.68 -24.83 -24.41
CA LYS A 1004 5.41 -25.84 -25.44
C LYS A 1004 6.21 -25.57 -26.72
N LEU A 1005 6.25 -24.31 -27.18
CA LEU A 1005 7.11 -23.89 -28.29
C LEU A 1005 8.59 -24.19 -28.01
N LYS A 1006 9.08 -23.91 -26.80
CA LYS A 1006 10.47 -24.21 -26.39
C LYS A 1006 10.78 -25.71 -26.35
N SER A 1007 9.81 -26.57 -25.96
CA SER A 1007 9.98 -28.02 -26.04
C SER A 1007 9.90 -28.56 -27.47
N GLU A 1008 9.04 -28.00 -28.32
CA GLU A 1008 8.93 -28.38 -29.73
C GLU A 1008 10.21 -27.99 -30.51
N ILE A 1009 10.80 -26.82 -30.21
CA ILE A 1009 12.12 -26.41 -30.74
C ILE A 1009 13.24 -27.34 -30.27
N LYS A 1010 13.23 -27.79 -28.99
CA LYS A 1010 14.21 -28.75 -28.48
C LYS A 1010 14.06 -30.18 -29.02
N GLN A 1011 12.89 -30.56 -29.53
CA GLN A 1011 12.63 -31.90 -30.06
C GLN A 1011 13.08 -32.09 -31.51
N LEU A 1012 13.63 -31.05 -32.16
CA LEU A 1012 14.16 -31.13 -33.52
C LEU A 1012 15.58 -31.72 -33.61
N ASP A 1013 16.25 -31.96 -32.47
CA ASP A 1013 17.67 -32.37 -32.41
C ASP A 1013 17.87 -33.90 -32.30
N ASP A 1014 16.83 -34.70 -32.02
CA ASP A 1014 16.89 -36.17 -31.90
C ASP A 1014 16.16 -36.87 -33.06
N SER A 1015 16.92 -37.57 -33.91
CA SER A 1015 16.46 -38.04 -35.22
C SER A 1015 16.22 -39.56 -35.32
N HIS A 1016 15.09 -40.04 -34.79
CA HIS A 1016 14.57 -41.39 -35.10
C HIS A 1016 13.04 -41.42 -35.32
N PRO A 1017 12.54 -42.03 -36.42
CA PRO A 1017 11.10 -42.21 -36.63
C PRO A 1017 10.61 -43.54 -36.02
N VAL A 1018 9.40 -43.57 -35.44
CA VAL A 1018 8.41 -44.68 -35.55
C VAL A 1018 7.13 -44.45 -34.72
N SER A 1019 6.01 -44.88 -35.31
CA SER A 1019 4.68 -45.21 -34.73
C SER A 1019 3.76 -44.14 -34.13
N ARG A 1020 2.51 -44.21 -34.64
CA ARG A 1020 1.26 -43.74 -34.04
C ARG A 1020 1.10 -44.19 -32.58
N CYS A 1021 0.47 -43.34 -31.78
CA CYS A 1021 -0.48 -43.76 -30.73
C CYS A 1021 -1.75 -42.91 -30.85
N SER A 1022 -2.91 -43.57 -30.70
CA SER A 1022 -4.23 -42.94 -30.77
C SER A 1022 -4.99 -43.21 -29.47
N SER A 1023 -5.80 -42.25 -29.03
CA SER A 1023 -6.92 -42.43 -28.07
C SER A 1023 -6.52 -42.69 -26.60
N PRO A 1024 -7.47 -42.60 -25.64
CA PRO A 1024 -8.48 -41.55 -25.47
C PRO A 1024 -8.58 -41.03 -24.01
N SER A 1025 -9.14 -39.83 -23.81
CA SER A 1025 -9.65 -39.38 -22.50
C SER A 1025 -11.17 -39.55 -22.44
N THR A 1026 -11.70 -40.16 -21.37
CA THR A 1026 -13.14 -40.46 -21.16
C THR A 1026 -13.40 -40.67 -19.65
N PRO A 1027 -14.66 -40.78 -19.13
CA PRO A 1027 -15.26 -39.68 -18.36
C PRO A 1027 -15.87 -40.07 -17.00
N SER A 1028 -16.43 -39.09 -16.26
CA SER A 1028 -17.51 -39.19 -15.24
C SER A 1028 -17.84 -37.77 -14.75
N GLY A 1029 -19.06 -37.24 -14.57
CA GLY A 1029 -20.47 -37.69 -14.78
C GLY A 1029 -21.42 -36.63 -14.14
N MET A 1030 -22.74 -36.58 -14.30
CA MET A 1030 -23.72 -37.43 -15.01
C MET A 1030 -25.03 -36.65 -15.38
N LEU A 1031 -25.60 -36.95 -16.56
CA LEU A 1031 -27.04 -37.04 -16.91
C LEU A 1031 -27.98 -35.80 -17.01
N SER A 1032 -28.40 -35.52 -18.25
CA SER A 1032 -29.80 -35.26 -18.64
C SER A 1032 -30.00 -35.56 -20.16
N PRO A 1033 -31.24 -35.75 -20.67
CA PRO A 1033 -31.47 -36.72 -21.75
C PRO A 1033 -31.35 -36.17 -23.19
N VAL A 1034 -30.94 -37.07 -24.09
CA VAL A 1034 -30.82 -36.85 -25.54
C VAL A 1034 -32.18 -36.99 -26.24
N GLY A 1035 -32.51 -36.02 -27.11
CA GLY A 1035 -33.41 -36.18 -28.25
C GLY A 1035 -32.62 -36.00 -29.56
N PRO A 1036 -32.82 -36.82 -30.61
CA PRO A 1036 -31.96 -36.79 -31.79
C PRO A 1036 -32.41 -35.78 -32.87
N GLY A 1037 -31.51 -34.90 -33.29
CA GLY A 1037 -31.70 -34.01 -34.44
C GLY A 1037 -30.35 -33.54 -35.03
N PRO A 1038 -30.07 -33.73 -36.33
CA PRO A 1038 -28.78 -33.37 -36.93
C PRO A 1038 -28.77 -31.91 -37.38
N ALA A 1039 -28.36 -30.98 -36.51
CA ALA A 1039 -28.14 -29.56 -36.86
C ALA A 1039 -26.99 -28.87 -36.08
N ASP A 1040 -26.26 -29.60 -35.23
CA ASP A 1040 -25.53 -29.01 -34.10
C ASP A 1040 -24.04 -28.66 -34.39
N GLY A 1041 -23.72 -28.40 -35.66
CA GLY A 1041 -22.37 -28.03 -36.08
C GLY A 1041 -22.08 -26.53 -36.09
N GLN A 1042 -23.12 -25.69 -35.94
CA GLN A 1042 -23.05 -24.25 -36.19
C GLN A 1042 -23.27 -23.40 -34.92
N LEU A 1043 -24.15 -23.85 -34.02
CA LEU A 1043 -24.43 -23.18 -32.73
C LEU A 1043 -23.21 -23.16 -31.80
N HIS A 1044 -22.43 -24.25 -31.77
CA HIS A 1044 -21.25 -24.37 -30.89
C HIS A 1044 -20.05 -23.49 -31.33
N TRP A 1045 -20.09 -22.90 -32.54
CA TRP A 1045 -19.07 -21.96 -33.02
C TRP A 1045 -19.38 -20.51 -32.61
N GLU A 1046 -20.66 -20.12 -32.67
CA GLU A 1046 -21.10 -18.76 -32.34
C GLU A 1046 -20.89 -18.42 -30.84
N GLU A 1047 -21.02 -19.39 -29.94
CA GLU A 1047 -20.77 -19.21 -28.49
C GLU A 1047 -19.30 -18.93 -28.11
N ARG A 1048 -18.32 -19.18 -29.00
CA ARG A 1048 -16.89 -18.98 -28.71
C ARG A 1048 -16.27 -17.74 -29.34
N GLN A 1049 -17.03 -17.01 -30.16
CA GLN A 1049 -16.54 -15.84 -30.87
C GLN A 1049 -16.38 -14.63 -29.91
N GLY A 1050 -15.23 -13.96 -29.95
CA GLY A 1050 -14.89 -12.82 -29.12
C GLY A 1050 -14.18 -13.15 -27.80
N GLN A 1051 -13.96 -14.42 -27.46
CA GLN A 1051 -13.34 -14.84 -26.20
C GLN A 1051 -11.88 -14.35 -26.05
N TRP A 1052 -11.07 -14.46 -27.10
CA TRP A 1052 -9.66 -14.05 -27.04
C TRP A 1052 -9.51 -12.54 -27.19
N LEU A 1053 -10.35 -11.90 -28.01
CA LEU A 1053 -10.44 -10.44 -28.07
C LEU A 1053 -10.80 -9.85 -26.70
N ARG A 1054 -11.83 -10.40 -26.03
CA ARG A 1054 -12.19 -10.03 -24.65
C ARG A 1054 -11.02 -10.23 -23.70
N ARG A 1055 -10.35 -11.39 -23.74
CA ARG A 1055 -9.20 -11.68 -22.88
C ARG A 1055 -8.06 -10.68 -23.07
N ARG A 1056 -7.71 -10.35 -24.32
CA ARG A 1056 -6.67 -9.35 -24.65
C ARG A 1056 -7.06 -7.94 -24.22
N ARG A 1057 -8.33 -7.55 -24.36
CA ARG A 1057 -8.86 -6.29 -23.82
C ARG A 1057 -8.73 -6.21 -22.30
N LEU A 1058 -9.14 -7.26 -21.58
CA LEU A 1058 -9.03 -7.31 -20.12
C LEU A 1058 -7.56 -7.23 -19.66
N ASP A 1059 -6.71 -8.16 -20.10
CA ASP A 1059 -5.32 -8.22 -19.67
C ASP A 1059 -4.51 -6.99 -20.15
N GLY A 1060 -4.82 -6.45 -21.33
CA GLY A 1060 -4.21 -5.22 -21.85
C GLY A 1060 -4.60 -3.98 -21.03
N ALA A 1061 -5.87 -3.82 -20.67
CA ALA A 1061 -6.37 -2.66 -19.93
C ALA A 1061 -5.82 -2.61 -18.49
N ILE A 1062 -5.67 -3.78 -17.85
CA ILE A 1062 -5.10 -3.91 -16.49
C ILE A 1062 -3.58 -4.09 -16.49
N ASN A 1063 -2.89 -3.93 -17.63
CA ASN A 1063 -1.44 -4.09 -17.79
C ASN A 1063 -0.88 -5.42 -17.26
N ARG A 1064 -1.58 -6.53 -17.50
CA ARG A 1064 -1.10 -7.86 -17.13
C ARG A 1064 -0.10 -8.38 -18.17
N VAL A 1065 1.13 -8.73 -17.77
CA VAL A 1065 2.20 -9.23 -18.66
C VAL A 1065 2.78 -10.56 -18.18
N PRO A 1066 3.21 -11.49 -19.06
CA PRO A 1066 3.68 -12.81 -18.63
C PRO A 1066 4.88 -12.79 -17.68
N MET A 1067 4.96 -13.79 -16.79
CA MET A 1067 6.13 -14.02 -15.93
C MET A 1067 7.45 -13.99 -16.72
N GLY A 1068 8.43 -13.24 -16.20
CA GLY A 1068 9.74 -13.06 -16.83
C GLY A 1068 9.79 -12.03 -17.97
N PHE A 1069 8.69 -11.32 -18.26
CA PHE A 1069 8.61 -10.34 -19.36
C PHE A 1069 9.69 -9.25 -19.26
N TYR A 1070 9.82 -8.58 -18.11
CA TYR A 1070 10.79 -7.50 -17.96
C TYR A 1070 12.24 -8.02 -18.06
N GLN A 1071 12.55 -9.18 -17.49
CA GLN A 1071 13.87 -9.81 -17.64
C GLN A 1071 14.17 -10.18 -19.11
N LYS A 1072 13.16 -10.51 -19.91
CA LYS A 1072 13.32 -10.70 -21.36
C LYS A 1072 13.55 -9.38 -22.09
N VAL A 1073 12.82 -8.31 -21.76
CA VAL A 1073 13.08 -6.96 -22.32
C VAL A 1073 14.51 -6.49 -21.99
N TRP A 1074 14.98 -6.75 -20.76
CA TRP A 1074 16.36 -6.48 -20.37
C TRP A 1074 17.37 -7.18 -21.29
N LYS A 1075 17.24 -8.50 -21.49
CA LYS A 1075 18.13 -9.28 -22.38
C LYS A 1075 18.11 -8.78 -23.83
N ILE A 1076 16.94 -8.36 -24.33
CA ILE A 1076 16.82 -7.78 -25.69
C ILE A 1076 17.63 -6.48 -25.77
N LEU A 1077 17.46 -5.57 -24.80
CA LEU A 1077 18.18 -4.28 -24.75
C LEU A 1077 19.70 -4.41 -24.57
N GLN A 1078 20.19 -5.52 -24.02
CA GLN A 1078 21.63 -5.80 -23.98
C GLN A 1078 22.21 -6.13 -25.36
N LYS A 1079 21.37 -6.54 -26.33
CA LYS A 1079 21.80 -6.99 -27.67
C LYS A 1079 21.46 -6.02 -28.80
N CYS A 1080 20.61 -5.03 -28.59
CA CYS A 1080 20.22 -4.04 -29.61
C CYS A 1080 20.48 -2.60 -29.17
N HIS A 1081 20.37 -1.62 -30.07
CA HIS A 1081 20.52 -0.19 -29.70
C HIS A 1081 19.33 0.32 -28.87
N GLY A 1082 18.14 -0.25 -29.08
CA GLY A 1082 16.91 0.05 -28.34
C GLY A 1082 15.71 -0.72 -28.88
N LEU A 1083 14.62 -0.71 -28.11
CA LEU A 1083 13.36 -1.34 -28.45
C LEU A 1083 12.31 -0.25 -28.71
N SER A 1084 11.76 -0.19 -29.92
CA SER A 1084 10.71 0.77 -30.30
C SER A 1084 9.34 0.11 -30.27
N ILE A 1085 8.42 0.76 -29.55
CA ILE A 1085 7.01 0.36 -29.42
C ILE A 1085 6.19 1.62 -29.70
N ASP A 1086 5.37 1.59 -30.75
CA ASP A 1086 4.49 2.71 -31.15
C ASP A 1086 5.22 4.06 -31.29
N GLY A 1087 6.43 4.01 -31.89
CA GLY A 1087 7.30 5.18 -32.08
C GLY A 1087 8.13 5.59 -30.85
N TYR A 1088 7.76 5.19 -29.64
CA TYR A 1088 8.55 5.42 -28.43
C TYR A 1088 9.70 4.42 -28.34
N VAL A 1089 10.91 4.90 -28.01
CA VAL A 1089 12.12 4.07 -27.95
C VAL A 1089 12.58 3.91 -26.51
N LEU A 1090 12.66 2.66 -26.05
CA LEU A 1090 13.37 2.29 -24.84
C LEU A 1090 14.85 2.05 -25.20
N PRO A 1091 15.79 2.94 -24.79
CA PRO A 1091 17.18 2.85 -25.23
C PRO A 1091 17.96 1.80 -24.43
N SER A 1092 18.96 1.20 -25.08
CA SER A 1092 19.92 0.28 -24.44
C SER A 1092 20.71 0.93 -23.29
N SER A 1093 20.85 2.26 -23.26
CA SER A 1093 21.47 3.01 -22.16
C SER A 1093 20.79 2.75 -20.81
N THR A 1094 19.49 2.45 -20.80
CA THR A 1094 18.74 2.02 -19.60
C THR A 1094 19.43 0.85 -18.89
N THR A 1095 20.07 -0.05 -19.65
CA THR A 1095 20.77 -1.21 -19.08
C THR A 1095 22.05 -0.86 -18.29
N ARG A 1096 22.55 0.37 -18.46
CA ARG A 1096 23.71 0.90 -17.74
C ARG A 1096 23.32 1.51 -16.39
N GLU A 1097 22.12 2.06 -16.30
CA GLU A 1097 21.62 2.70 -15.07
C GLU A 1097 20.94 1.70 -14.14
N MET A 1098 20.15 0.76 -14.69
CA MET A 1098 19.30 -0.14 -13.92
C MET A 1098 19.87 -1.57 -13.84
N THR A 1099 19.12 -2.53 -13.29
CA THR A 1099 19.40 -3.98 -13.39
C THR A 1099 18.11 -4.75 -13.73
N ALA A 1100 18.22 -6.03 -14.09
CA ALA A 1100 17.09 -6.84 -14.54
C ALA A 1100 16.06 -7.18 -13.45
N GLY A 1101 16.44 -7.13 -12.16
CA GLY A 1101 15.55 -7.40 -11.02
C GLY A 1101 14.92 -6.14 -10.39
N GLU A 1102 15.26 -4.94 -10.88
CA GLU A 1102 14.74 -3.68 -10.33
C GLU A 1102 13.32 -3.35 -10.80
N ILE A 1103 12.47 -2.94 -9.86
CA ILE A 1103 11.14 -2.39 -10.18
C ILE A 1103 11.28 -1.11 -11.00
N LYS A 1104 12.30 -0.27 -10.74
CA LYS A 1104 12.58 0.96 -11.51
C LYS A 1104 12.70 0.66 -13.02
N PHE A 1105 13.34 -0.46 -13.40
CA PHE A 1105 13.42 -0.89 -14.79
C PHE A 1105 12.07 -1.33 -15.36
N ALA A 1106 11.36 -2.20 -14.63
CA ALA A 1106 10.06 -2.71 -15.07
C ALA A 1106 9.04 -1.58 -15.29
N VAL A 1107 9.02 -0.57 -14.40
CA VAL A 1107 8.18 0.63 -14.52
C VAL A 1107 8.52 1.45 -15.76
N GLN A 1108 9.80 1.54 -16.16
CA GLN A 1108 10.20 2.23 -17.39
C GLN A 1108 9.73 1.47 -18.64
N VAL A 1109 9.77 0.13 -18.63
CA VAL A 1109 9.20 -0.71 -19.70
C VAL A 1109 7.69 -0.50 -19.80
N GLU A 1110 6.96 -0.49 -18.68
CA GLU A 1110 5.53 -0.20 -18.66
C GLU A 1110 5.21 1.20 -19.16
N SER A 1111 6.02 2.20 -18.79
CA SER A 1111 5.84 3.58 -19.27
C SER A 1111 5.84 3.65 -20.80
N VAL A 1112 6.67 2.85 -21.47
CA VAL A 1112 6.68 2.75 -22.94
C VAL A 1112 5.42 2.04 -23.45
N LEU A 1113 5.05 0.88 -22.90
CA LEU A 1113 3.82 0.14 -23.27
C LEU A 1113 2.53 0.95 -23.06
N ASN A 1114 2.50 1.84 -22.06
CA ASN A 1114 1.33 2.63 -21.71
C ASN A 1114 0.94 3.70 -22.72
N HIS A 1115 1.85 4.06 -23.65
CA HIS A 1115 1.55 4.98 -24.74
C HIS A 1115 0.56 4.38 -25.75
N VAL A 1116 0.58 3.04 -25.91
CA VAL A 1116 -0.34 2.31 -26.79
C VAL A 1116 -1.76 2.41 -26.22
N PRO A 1117 -2.73 3.06 -26.89
CA PRO A 1117 -4.03 3.32 -26.27
C PRO A 1117 -4.98 2.11 -26.30
N GLN A 1118 -4.97 1.30 -27.36
CA GLN A 1118 -5.84 0.13 -27.50
C GLN A 1118 -5.30 -1.06 -26.68
N PRO A 1119 -6.06 -1.61 -25.70
CA PRO A 1119 -5.56 -2.67 -24.82
C PRO A 1119 -5.31 -3.99 -25.57
N GLU A 1120 -6.14 -4.36 -26.54
CA GLU A 1120 -5.92 -5.56 -27.35
C GLU A 1120 -4.64 -5.51 -28.19
N TYR A 1121 -4.28 -4.31 -28.69
CA TYR A 1121 -3.05 -4.07 -29.45
C TYR A 1121 -1.82 -4.07 -28.53
N ARG A 1122 -1.91 -3.40 -27.38
CA ARG A 1122 -0.88 -3.46 -26.32
C ARG A 1122 -0.53 -4.90 -25.95
N GLN A 1123 -1.53 -5.78 -25.85
CA GLN A 1123 -1.31 -7.17 -25.48
C GLN A 1123 -0.69 -8.02 -26.61
N LEU A 1124 -1.01 -7.76 -27.89
CA LEU A 1124 -0.28 -8.38 -29.01
C LEU A 1124 1.17 -7.91 -29.10
N LEU A 1125 1.48 -6.66 -28.74
CA LEU A 1125 2.86 -6.17 -28.65
C LEU A 1125 3.63 -6.90 -27.54
N VAL A 1126 3.01 -7.16 -26.39
CA VAL A 1126 3.57 -7.99 -25.30
C VAL A 1126 3.84 -9.43 -25.77
N GLU A 1127 2.90 -10.07 -26.48
CA GLU A 1127 3.12 -11.38 -27.13
C GLU A 1127 4.33 -11.34 -28.08
N THR A 1128 4.44 -10.29 -28.89
CA THR A 1128 5.55 -10.07 -29.85
C THR A 1128 6.91 -9.96 -29.15
N VAL A 1129 6.99 -9.15 -28.08
CA VAL A 1129 8.20 -8.99 -27.28
C VAL A 1129 8.61 -10.29 -26.57
N MET A 1130 7.65 -11.10 -26.13
CA MET A 1130 7.94 -12.41 -25.54
C MET A 1130 8.56 -13.39 -26.55
N VAL A 1131 8.12 -13.36 -27.81
CA VAL A 1131 8.73 -14.11 -28.91
C VAL A 1131 10.14 -13.61 -29.23
N LEU A 1132 10.32 -12.29 -29.36
CA LEU A 1132 11.65 -11.67 -29.55
C LEU A 1132 12.62 -12.02 -28.40
N GLY A 1133 12.10 -12.14 -27.18
CA GLY A 1133 12.85 -12.57 -26.01
C GLY A 1133 13.32 -14.04 -26.07
N LEU A 1134 12.79 -14.88 -26.96
CA LEU A 1134 13.35 -16.22 -27.26
C LEU A 1134 14.57 -16.12 -28.17
N VAL A 1135 14.57 -15.20 -29.14
CA VAL A 1135 15.73 -14.93 -30.00
C VAL A 1135 16.88 -14.33 -29.18
N ALA A 1136 16.58 -13.44 -28.23
CA ALA A 1136 17.58 -12.90 -27.31
C ALA A 1136 18.20 -13.95 -26.35
N ASP A 1137 17.55 -15.10 -26.14
CA ASP A 1137 18.12 -16.24 -25.40
C ASP A 1137 19.11 -17.07 -26.26
N VAL A 1138 19.24 -16.81 -27.57
CA VAL A 1138 20.24 -17.45 -28.47
C VAL A 1138 21.58 -16.71 -28.39
N ASP A 1139 22.68 -17.44 -28.53
CA ASP A 1139 24.05 -16.93 -28.38
C ASP A 1139 24.50 -16.12 -29.61
N VAL A 1140 24.09 -14.85 -29.63
CA VAL A 1140 24.38 -13.85 -30.66
C VAL A 1140 24.86 -12.57 -29.96
N ASP A 1141 26.03 -12.06 -30.37
CA ASP A 1141 26.68 -10.90 -29.75
C ASP A 1141 25.83 -9.62 -29.84
N SER A 1142 25.16 -9.39 -30.98
CA SER A 1142 24.25 -8.26 -31.18
C SER A 1142 23.20 -8.54 -32.26
N ILE A 1143 21.99 -8.03 -32.02
CA ILE A 1143 20.86 -7.98 -32.96
C ILE A 1143 20.89 -6.64 -33.75
N GLY A 1144 21.87 -5.76 -33.49
CA GLY A 1144 22.05 -4.53 -34.26
C GLY A 1144 21.13 -3.38 -33.80
N GLY A 1145 20.37 -2.81 -34.74
CA GLY A 1145 19.74 -1.48 -34.65
C GLY A 1145 18.64 -1.28 -33.60
N ILE A 1146 17.76 -0.31 -33.84
CA ILE A 1146 16.51 -0.17 -33.06
C ILE A 1146 15.50 -1.18 -33.61
N ILE A 1147 15.00 -2.07 -32.75
CA ILE A 1147 14.01 -3.08 -33.13
C ILE A 1147 12.62 -2.48 -33.01
N HIS A 1148 11.86 -2.42 -34.11
CA HIS A 1148 10.49 -1.91 -34.13
C HIS A 1148 9.48 -3.05 -33.96
N VAL A 1149 8.90 -3.15 -32.76
CA VAL A 1149 7.97 -4.24 -32.37
C VAL A 1149 6.67 -4.16 -33.18
N ASP A 1150 6.18 -2.95 -33.45
CA ASP A 1150 5.03 -2.67 -34.31
C ASP A 1150 5.19 -3.30 -35.70
N ARG A 1151 6.36 -3.17 -36.34
CA ARG A 1151 6.63 -3.75 -37.66
C ARG A 1151 6.59 -5.28 -37.66
N ILE A 1152 7.11 -5.91 -36.61
CA ILE A 1152 7.07 -7.37 -36.45
C ILE A 1152 5.61 -7.84 -36.33
N LEU A 1153 4.80 -7.13 -35.54
CA LEU A 1153 3.38 -7.43 -35.35
C LEU A 1153 2.58 -7.21 -36.65
N HIS A 1154 2.84 -6.14 -37.40
CA HIS A 1154 2.23 -5.92 -38.72
C HIS A 1154 2.61 -7.01 -39.73
N LEU A 1155 3.89 -7.42 -39.78
CA LEU A 1155 4.34 -8.52 -40.64
C LEU A 1155 3.64 -9.85 -40.28
N ALA A 1156 3.48 -10.15 -38.98
CA ALA A 1156 2.74 -11.32 -38.53
C ALA A 1156 1.27 -11.27 -38.96
N ASN A 1157 0.62 -10.12 -38.82
CA ASN A 1157 -0.75 -9.89 -39.25
C ASN A 1157 -0.92 -10.04 -40.78
N ASP A 1158 0.03 -9.56 -41.59
CA ASP A 1158 -0.05 -9.67 -43.05
C ASP A 1158 0.25 -11.11 -43.53
N LEU A 1159 1.12 -11.87 -42.84
CA LEU A 1159 1.28 -13.32 -43.03
C LEU A 1159 -0.02 -14.07 -42.69
N PHE A 1160 -0.65 -13.75 -41.56
CA PHE A 1160 -1.94 -14.33 -41.17
C PHE A 1160 -3.04 -14.04 -42.20
N LEU A 1161 -3.19 -12.79 -42.64
CA LEU A 1161 -4.15 -12.38 -43.67
C LEU A 1161 -3.92 -13.11 -45.00
N THR A 1162 -2.67 -13.39 -45.35
CA THR A 1162 -2.34 -14.15 -46.57
C THR A 1162 -2.80 -15.60 -46.44
N ASP A 1163 -2.50 -16.28 -45.33
CA ASP A 1163 -2.97 -17.65 -45.07
C ASP A 1163 -4.51 -17.73 -44.99
N GLN A 1164 -5.19 -16.78 -44.34
CA GLN A 1164 -6.65 -16.78 -44.26
C GLN A 1164 -7.33 -16.58 -45.62
N LYS A 1165 -6.76 -15.75 -46.50
CA LYS A 1165 -7.24 -15.59 -47.89
C LYS A 1165 -7.07 -16.87 -48.70
N LEU A 1166 -5.96 -17.58 -48.54
CA LEU A 1166 -5.73 -18.89 -49.18
C LEU A 1166 -6.74 -19.94 -48.71
N ASN A 1167 -7.20 -19.85 -47.46
CA ASN A 1167 -8.22 -20.74 -46.89
C ASN A 1167 -9.68 -20.30 -47.16
N SER A 1168 -9.91 -19.37 -48.11
CA SER A 1168 -11.24 -18.87 -48.50
C SER A 1168 -12.06 -18.18 -47.38
N ALA A 1169 -11.40 -17.51 -46.42
CA ALA A 1169 -12.10 -16.72 -45.41
C ALA A 1169 -12.89 -15.54 -46.04
N SER A 1170 -14.11 -15.29 -45.54
CA SER A 1170 -14.95 -14.17 -45.98
C SER A 1170 -14.31 -12.82 -45.65
N GLU A 1171 -14.46 -11.83 -46.53
CA GLU A 1171 -13.94 -10.46 -46.34
C GLU A 1171 -14.38 -9.83 -45.00
N TYR A 1172 -15.55 -10.21 -44.49
CA TYR A 1172 -16.05 -9.77 -43.18
C TYR A 1172 -15.10 -10.13 -42.02
N PHE A 1173 -14.48 -11.32 -42.03
CA PHE A 1173 -13.52 -11.71 -40.99
C PHE A 1173 -12.14 -11.07 -41.19
N LEU A 1174 -11.87 -10.48 -42.36
CA LEU A 1174 -10.59 -9.88 -42.72
C LEU A 1174 -10.60 -8.34 -42.59
N GLU A 1175 -11.66 -7.77 -41.98
CA GLU A 1175 -11.74 -6.36 -41.64
C GLU A 1175 -10.59 -5.96 -40.71
N LYS A 1176 -9.89 -4.87 -41.08
CA LYS A 1176 -8.81 -4.28 -40.27
C LYS A 1176 -9.39 -3.21 -39.37
N ASP A 1177 -8.97 -3.17 -38.10
CA ASP A 1177 -9.20 -2.03 -37.22
C ASP A 1177 -8.58 -0.77 -37.86
N PRO A 1178 -9.37 0.30 -38.09
CA PRO A 1178 -8.85 1.54 -38.69
C PRO A 1178 -7.83 2.28 -37.81
N ALA A 1179 -7.78 2.02 -36.51
CA ALA A 1179 -6.82 2.66 -35.62
C ALA A 1179 -5.45 1.97 -35.62
N THR A 1180 -5.41 0.63 -35.64
CA THR A 1180 -4.17 -0.16 -35.52
C THR A 1180 -3.75 -0.90 -36.78
N GLY A 1181 -4.61 -1.00 -37.81
CA GLY A 1181 -4.33 -1.73 -39.05
C GLY A 1181 -4.25 -3.26 -38.92
N ILE A 1182 -4.52 -3.80 -37.72
CA ILE A 1182 -4.55 -5.23 -37.42
C ILE A 1182 -5.93 -5.81 -37.75
N CYS A 1183 -5.97 -7.05 -38.22
CA CYS A 1183 -7.20 -7.79 -38.52
C CYS A 1183 -8.00 -8.10 -37.25
N ASN A 1184 -9.31 -7.82 -37.26
CA ASN A 1184 -10.21 -8.13 -36.15
C ASN A 1184 -10.20 -9.62 -35.76
N PHE A 1185 -10.09 -10.52 -36.74
CA PHE A 1185 -9.98 -11.96 -36.48
C PHE A 1185 -8.61 -12.39 -35.94
N PHE A 1186 -7.54 -11.61 -36.16
CA PHE A 1186 -6.24 -11.85 -35.53
C PHE A 1186 -6.28 -11.51 -34.03
N TYR A 1187 -6.98 -10.44 -33.65
CA TYR A 1187 -7.23 -10.11 -32.23
C TYR A 1187 -8.00 -11.20 -31.48
N ASP A 1188 -8.88 -11.95 -32.15
CA ASP A 1188 -9.66 -13.04 -31.57
C ASP A 1188 -9.07 -14.44 -31.83
N SER A 1189 -7.90 -14.52 -32.48
CA SER A 1189 -7.20 -15.79 -32.71
C SER A 1189 -6.48 -16.26 -31.45
N ALA A 1190 -6.59 -17.56 -31.12
CA ALA A 1190 -5.91 -18.16 -29.98
C ALA A 1190 -4.37 -18.00 -30.06
N PRO A 1191 -3.64 -17.89 -28.94
CA PRO A 1191 -2.18 -17.79 -28.97
C PRO A 1191 -1.49 -19.00 -29.60
N SER A 1192 -1.97 -20.21 -29.30
CA SER A 1192 -1.38 -21.48 -29.75
C SER A 1192 -2.16 -22.14 -30.89
N GLY A 1193 -1.45 -22.82 -31.80
CA GLY A 1193 -2.03 -23.62 -32.88
C GLY A 1193 -1.40 -23.29 -34.24
N SER A 1194 -1.71 -24.08 -35.27
CA SER A 1194 -1.18 -23.87 -36.63
C SER A 1194 -1.54 -22.50 -37.21
N TYR A 1195 -2.69 -21.95 -36.81
CA TYR A 1195 -3.18 -20.62 -37.17
C TYR A 1195 -3.18 -19.62 -35.98
N GLY A 1196 -2.52 -19.97 -34.87
CA GLY A 1196 -2.48 -19.13 -33.67
C GLY A 1196 -1.50 -17.96 -33.78
N THR A 1197 -1.72 -16.88 -33.01
CA THR A 1197 -0.94 -15.63 -33.12
C THR A 1197 0.56 -15.87 -32.93
N MET A 1198 0.97 -16.70 -31.97
CA MET A 1198 2.37 -16.98 -31.67
C MET A 1198 3.13 -17.62 -32.85
N THR A 1199 2.43 -18.39 -33.71
CA THR A 1199 3.02 -19.01 -34.91
C THR A 1199 3.41 -17.94 -35.93
N TYR A 1200 2.55 -16.95 -36.16
CA TYR A 1200 2.81 -15.84 -37.08
C TYR A 1200 3.82 -14.84 -36.51
N LEU A 1201 3.73 -14.54 -35.20
CA LEU A 1201 4.71 -13.72 -34.50
C LEU A 1201 6.12 -14.35 -34.56
N SER A 1202 6.24 -15.67 -34.41
CA SER A 1202 7.52 -16.38 -34.53
C SER A 1202 8.10 -16.28 -35.95
N LYS A 1203 7.29 -16.57 -36.98
CA LYS A 1203 7.70 -16.39 -38.39
C LYS A 1203 8.18 -14.96 -38.66
N ALA A 1204 7.37 -13.96 -38.30
CA ALA A 1204 7.68 -12.56 -38.51
C ALA A 1204 8.92 -12.09 -37.76
N THR A 1205 9.13 -12.56 -36.52
CA THR A 1205 10.33 -12.22 -35.72
C THR A 1205 11.60 -12.75 -36.38
N VAL A 1206 11.59 -14.02 -36.85
CA VAL A 1206 12.75 -14.60 -37.54
C VAL A 1206 13.03 -13.85 -38.84
N THR A 1207 12.03 -13.60 -39.68
CA THR A 1207 12.19 -12.82 -40.92
C THR A 1207 12.73 -11.41 -40.65
N TYR A 1208 12.20 -10.71 -39.64
CA TYR A 1208 12.65 -9.36 -39.30
C TYR A 1208 14.09 -9.33 -38.76
N VAL A 1209 14.48 -10.29 -37.91
CA VAL A 1209 15.83 -10.34 -37.33
C VAL A 1209 16.88 -10.78 -38.37
N GLN A 1210 16.52 -11.60 -39.37
CA GLN A 1210 17.43 -11.98 -40.46
C GLN A 1210 17.99 -10.77 -41.21
N ASP A 1211 17.24 -9.67 -41.34
CA ASP A 1211 17.69 -8.43 -41.99
C ASP A 1211 18.80 -7.68 -41.20
N PHE A 1212 19.01 -8.01 -39.92
CA PHE A 1212 20.02 -7.37 -39.06
C PHE A 1212 21.23 -8.26 -38.74
N LEU A 1213 21.15 -9.57 -39.01
CA LEU A 1213 22.25 -10.50 -38.77
C LEU A 1213 23.33 -10.36 -39.86
N PRO A 1214 24.63 -10.40 -39.51
CA PRO A 1214 25.69 -10.46 -40.52
C PRO A 1214 25.55 -11.74 -41.35
N SER A 1215 25.80 -11.65 -42.66
CA SER A 1215 25.57 -12.71 -43.65
C SER A 1215 26.50 -13.95 -43.54
N SER A 1216 27.14 -14.13 -42.39
CA SER A 1216 28.03 -15.25 -42.04
C SER A 1216 27.55 -16.11 -40.86
N SER A 1217 26.50 -15.72 -40.12
CA SER A 1217 25.96 -16.51 -38.99
C SER A 1217 24.98 -17.58 -39.45
N CYS A 1218 25.51 -18.71 -39.94
CA CYS A 1218 24.76 -19.82 -40.56
C CYS A 1218 24.01 -20.75 -39.57
N LEU A 1219 24.01 -20.45 -38.26
CA LEU A 1219 23.43 -21.30 -37.20
C LEU A 1219 21.97 -20.96 -36.82
N MET A 1220 21.35 -19.93 -37.44
CA MET A 1220 19.96 -19.51 -37.19
C MET A 1220 19.02 -19.68 -38.40
N GLN A 1221 19.47 -20.37 -39.46
CA GLN A 1221 18.61 -20.84 -40.56
C GLN A 1221 18.27 -22.32 -40.38
#